data_AF-A0A3S1H9B2-F1
#
_entry.id   AF-A0A3S1H9B2-F1
#
_cell.length_a   1.000
_cell.length_b   1.000
_cell.length_c   1.000
_cell.angle_alpha   90.00
_cell.angle_beta   90.00
_cell.angle_gamma   90.00
#
_symmetry.space_group_name_H-M   'P 1'
#
loop_
_entity.id
_entity.type
_entity.pdbx_description
1 polymer ?
#
loop_
_entity_poly.entity_id
_entity_poly.type
_entity_poly.pdbx_seq_one_letter_code
_entity_poly.pdbx_strand_id
1 'polypeptide(L)'
;TPSPGRFSRLGRLDVWLFSAFYDRDSGGYGGPVVRLFGLAARSFKNKPVLCHFRSTDQREVTTKGRLLMLPDDHMVKIPPFEVECPLQGGPIPNTVAVSMETVNGTRTDPITVEYRSRRKRKREFTVCFASFHSKFNFTSQLVQAVELNLLLGAEHFFLYNTSVSATTDKIIRHYQGLGIFTVVQWPVPDQSWYMAQMALINDCIYRNRNHSEYVVFTDTDEFIIPRGHATWHDMVADLFRDPGLSHVFSHSSNAVVPASHGVLPRRRLLSVGDDGKAGNAGGKEKVIVAQAVEGHIEINKQAEKIQQPQQQQQKQAQHIHPAAAQEQQQQQQQQQGQQQQQQQQQQQQQQQQQQQQQQQQQQQQEQHQQQQQQDQSKSQQQQQSPLANNPQKQPSAQQVEAPVVQNQQALPSKQGVNQAVHQAKQLDIPPAQPAQQGIQRQAEGSGKQGEKPPVVARPQNADQRPASGQQHVNIQPVQVGQEGKSAVKQPAALQWSQQLEGVKVPKIPLLDDKSEQELKQRRLPVAAFHFRCVFFDNRMMGPWQTMKKSRGEWGLTRDEEEFIDRYDIQPLNVFTRTDYSFADKVRTKLIVRPEYVHTMGIHFVRKEVKGSRSGWVKPEVGLLHHYRFFDWKNSNNVDHSAFKFKEELITRLKVRFSALREIFPQT
;
A
#
# COMPACT_ATOMS: atom_id res chain seq x y z
N THR A 1 12.31 -7.41 19.37
CA THR A 1 11.79 -7.99 18.10
C THR A 1 10.48 -7.32 17.75
N PRO A 2 10.00 -7.39 16.49
CA PRO A 2 8.63 -7.00 16.13
C PRO A 2 7.60 -7.83 16.93
N SER A 3 6.37 -7.34 17.02
CA SER A 3 5.24 -8.15 17.52
C SER A 3 5.00 -9.37 16.60
N PRO A 4 4.43 -10.48 17.11
CA PRO A 4 4.31 -11.74 16.36
C PRO A 4 3.20 -11.75 15.29
N GLY A 5 3.00 -10.63 14.58
CA GLY A 5 2.18 -10.56 13.35
C GLY A 5 0.69 -10.88 13.52
N ARG A 6 0.13 -10.65 14.72
CA ARG A 6 -1.27 -10.96 15.04
C ARG A 6 -2.03 -9.69 15.42
N PHE A 7 -3.20 -9.51 14.82
CA PHE A 7 -4.17 -8.50 15.25
C PHE A 7 -4.76 -8.88 16.63
N SER A 8 -4.71 -7.93 17.56
CA SER A 8 -5.45 -7.94 18.82
C SER A 8 -6.91 -7.54 18.56
N ARG A 9 -7.89 -8.30 19.06
CA ARG A 9 -9.32 -8.10 18.78
C ARG A 9 -10.08 -7.58 19.99
N LEU A 10 -11.08 -6.73 19.76
CA LEU A 10 -11.95 -6.21 20.83
C LEU A 10 -13.11 -7.18 21.13
N GLY A 11 -12.79 -8.35 21.67
CA GLY A 11 -13.77 -9.40 21.96
C GLY A 11 -14.50 -9.87 20.70
N ARG A 12 -15.84 -9.77 20.70
CA ARG A 12 -16.69 -10.08 19.52
C ARG A 12 -16.91 -8.89 18.58
N LEU A 13 -16.35 -7.70 18.87
CA LEU A 13 -16.51 -6.53 18.00
C LEU A 13 -15.57 -6.61 16.79
N ASP A 14 -16.02 -6.01 15.69
CA ASP A 14 -15.24 -5.79 14.48
C ASP A 14 -14.27 -4.61 14.66
N VAL A 15 -13.29 -4.81 15.55
CA VAL A 15 -12.13 -3.94 15.79
C VAL A 15 -10.89 -4.82 15.96
N TRP A 16 -9.86 -4.56 15.16
CA TRP A 16 -8.59 -5.30 15.08
C TRP A 16 -7.43 -4.31 15.12
N LEU A 17 -6.58 -4.37 16.13
CA LEU A 17 -5.43 -3.47 16.29
C LEU A 17 -4.13 -4.27 16.16
N PHE A 18 -3.18 -3.79 15.36
CA PHE A 18 -1.99 -4.56 14.99
C PHE A 18 -0.73 -4.11 15.74
N SER A 19 -0.54 -2.80 15.84
CA SER A 19 0.67 -2.17 16.36
C SER A 19 0.35 -0.86 17.07
N ALA A 20 1.24 -0.47 17.98
CA ALA A 20 1.14 0.74 18.77
C ALA A 20 2.51 1.44 18.80
N PHE A 21 2.55 2.75 18.64
CA PHE A 21 3.78 3.53 18.55
C PHE A 21 3.68 4.81 19.38
N TYR A 22 4.74 5.15 20.12
CA TYR A 22 4.83 6.42 20.83
C TYR A 22 5.19 7.56 19.85
N ASP A 23 4.28 8.51 19.68
CA ASP A 23 4.49 9.75 18.91
C ASP A 23 4.57 10.95 19.86
N ARG A 24 5.74 11.57 19.95
CA ARG A 24 5.98 12.72 20.83
C ARG A 24 5.29 13.99 20.32
N ASP A 25 5.24 14.17 19.01
CA ASP A 25 5.14 15.51 18.40
C ASP A 25 3.75 15.74 17.79
N SER A 26 2.70 15.22 18.43
CA SER A 26 1.39 14.80 17.85
C SER A 26 0.56 15.81 17.03
N GLY A 27 0.95 17.08 16.99
CA GLY A 27 0.36 18.12 16.13
C GLY A 27 -1.08 18.55 16.46
N GLY A 28 -1.76 17.92 17.43
CA GLY A 28 -3.19 18.16 17.69
C GLY A 28 -3.66 18.08 19.15
N TYR A 29 -2.93 17.40 20.06
CA TYR A 29 -3.34 17.25 21.47
C TYR A 29 -2.52 18.10 22.46
N GLY A 30 -1.57 18.90 21.97
CA GLY A 30 -0.66 19.68 22.82
C GLY A 30 0.38 18.84 23.59
N GLY A 31 0.41 17.52 23.39
CA GLY A 31 1.31 16.60 24.09
C GLY A 31 1.53 15.28 23.33
N PRO A 32 2.29 14.34 23.90
CA PRO A 32 2.57 13.05 23.30
C PRO A 32 1.33 12.15 23.25
N VAL A 33 1.30 11.25 22.26
CA VAL A 33 0.24 10.26 22.06
C VAL A 33 0.85 8.88 21.83
N VAL A 34 0.07 7.82 22.06
CA VAL A 34 0.29 6.54 21.41
C VAL A 34 -0.65 6.46 20.20
N ARG A 35 -0.10 6.21 19.02
CA ARG A 35 -0.84 5.91 17.79
C ARG A 35 -0.93 4.41 17.61
N LEU A 36 -2.11 3.88 17.35
CA LEU A 36 -2.32 2.48 17.01
C LEU A 36 -2.86 2.36 15.60
N PHE A 37 -2.40 1.38 14.83
CA PHE A 37 -2.90 1.12 13.48
C PHE A 37 -3.59 -0.23 13.39
N GLY A 38 -4.63 -0.30 12.56
CA GLY A 38 -5.44 -1.51 12.39
C GLY A 38 -6.67 -1.29 11.53
N LEU A 39 -7.74 -2.00 11.87
CA LEU A 39 -9.01 -2.06 11.17
C LEU A 39 -10.17 -1.94 12.16
N ALA A 40 -11.30 -1.39 11.71
CA ALA A 40 -12.56 -1.45 12.44
C ALA A 40 -13.75 -1.35 11.47
N ALA A 41 -14.93 -1.82 11.86
CA ALA A 41 -16.14 -1.59 11.08
C ALA A 41 -16.46 -0.08 10.95
N ARG A 42 -17.00 0.35 9.80
CA ARG A 42 -17.34 1.78 9.53
C ARG A 42 -18.20 2.43 10.62
N SER A 43 -19.05 1.65 11.31
CA SER A 43 -19.91 2.08 12.43
C SER A 43 -19.15 2.62 13.64
N PHE A 44 -17.87 2.28 13.80
CA PHE A 44 -17.02 2.81 14.88
C PHE A 44 -16.37 4.17 14.54
N LYS A 45 -16.55 4.71 13.33
CA LYS A 45 -15.98 6.03 12.94
C LYS A 45 -16.36 7.12 13.94
N ASN A 46 -15.35 7.83 14.45
CA ASN A 46 -15.48 8.90 15.45
C ASN A 46 -16.08 8.45 16.79
N LYS A 47 -16.27 7.15 17.05
CA LYS A 47 -16.72 6.67 18.38
C LYS A 47 -15.58 6.86 19.39
N PRO A 48 -15.91 7.23 20.64
CA PRO A 48 -14.92 7.32 21.71
C PRO A 48 -14.43 5.94 22.14
N VAL A 49 -13.13 5.85 22.41
CA VAL A 49 -12.48 4.66 22.95
C VAL A 49 -11.73 5.02 24.22
N LEU A 50 -11.54 4.04 25.10
CA LEU A 50 -10.69 4.17 26.28
C LEU A 50 -9.38 3.43 26.04
N CYS A 51 -8.27 4.10 26.24
CA CYS A 51 -6.92 3.59 26.06
C CYS A 51 -6.33 3.29 27.44
N HIS A 52 -6.16 2.01 27.76
CA HIS A 52 -5.64 1.51 29.02
C HIS A 52 -4.13 1.25 28.87
N PHE A 53 -3.32 2.18 29.36
CA PHE A 53 -1.86 2.10 29.34
C PHE A 53 -1.33 1.36 30.57
N ARG A 54 -0.31 0.53 30.38
CA ARG A 54 0.44 -0.07 31.50
C ARG A 54 1.91 0.33 31.45
N SER A 55 2.38 0.91 32.55
CA SER A 55 3.77 1.35 32.74
C SER A 55 4.66 0.21 33.25
N THR A 56 5.98 0.44 33.29
CA THR A 56 6.98 -0.49 33.85
C THR A 56 6.69 -0.88 35.30
N ASP A 57 6.24 0.09 36.10
CA ASP A 57 5.85 -0.02 37.51
C ASP A 57 4.45 -0.64 37.73
N GLN A 58 3.89 -1.29 36.70
CA GLN A 58 2.55 -1.88 36.66
C GLN A 58 1.37 -0.91 36.90
N ARG A 59 1.62 0.41 37.01
CA ARG A 59 0.53 1.39 37.10
C ARG A 59 -0.28 1.37 35.80
N GLU A 60 -1.60 1.33 35.95
CA GLU A 60 -2.54 1.41 34.82
C GLU A 60 -3.16 2.80 34.75
N VAL A 61 -3.05 3.46 33.59
CA VAL A 61 -3.60 4.79 33.34
C VAL A 61 -4.57 4.69 32.18
N THR A 62 -5.82 5.12 32.37
CA THR A 62 -6.83 5.13 31.30
C THR A 62 -7.06 6.55 30.79
N THR A 63 -6.95 6.76 29.48
CA THR A 63 -7.28 8.04 28.83
C THR A 63 -8.31 7.86 27.72
N LYS A 64 -8.98 8.95 27.33
CA LYS A 64 -9.97 8.94 26.25
C LYS A 64 -9.29 9.16 24.90
N GLY A 65 -9.31 8.14 24.05
CA GLY A 65 -8.76 8.17 22.70
C GLY A 65 -9.81 8.44 21.62
N ARG A 66 -9.34 8.59 20.37
CA ARG A 66 -10.18 8.82 19.19
C ARG A 66 -9.85 7.80 18.10
N LEU A 67 -10.88 7.15 17.57
CA LEU A 67 -10.76 6.17 16.48
C LEU A 67 -11.09 6.86 15.13
N LEU A 68 -10.04 7.12 14.35
CA LEU A 68 -10.03 7.91 13.12
C LEU A 68 -9.89 7.02 11.89
N MET A 69 -10.84 7.13 10.95
CA MET A 69 -10.80 6.39 9.69
C MET A 69 -9.67 6.93 8.81
N LEU A 70 -8.73 6.07 8.42
CA LEU A 70 -7.74 6.43 7.40
C LEU A 70 -8.46 6.59 6.04
N PRO A 71 -8.00 7.51 5.17
CA PRO A 71 -8.69 7.79 3.91
C PRO A 71 -8.49 6.66 2.91
N ASP A 72 -9.42 5.71 2.94
CA ASP A 72 -9.49 4.52 2.09
C ASP A 72 -10.92 4.39 1.54
N ASP A 73 -11.21 5.09 0.44
CA ASP A 73 -12.58 5.47 0.06
C ASP A 73 -13.32 4.44 -0.81
N HIS A 74 -13.03 3.16 -0.58
CA HIS A 74 -13.56 2.04 -1.35
C HIS A 74 -14.83 1.42 -0.72
N MET A 75 -15.55 2.21 0.09
CA MET A 75 -16.79 1.85 0.82
C MET A 75 -16.76 0.57 1.69
N VAL A 76 -15.64 -0.14 1.79
CA VAL A 76 -15.53 -1.44 2.47
C VAL A 76 -16.04 -1.41 3.91
N LYS A 77 -16.59 -2.56 4.36
CA LYS A 77 -17.20 -2.74 5.69
C LYS A 77 -16.23 -2.45 6.82
N ILE A 78 -14.98 -2.88 6.64
CA ILE A 78 -13.90 -2.86 7.63
C ILE A 78 -12.69 -2.14 7.00
N PRO A 79 -12.70 -0.79 6.93
CA PRO A 79 -11.56 -0.04 6.40
C PRO A 79 -10.44 0.11 7.45
N PRO A 80 -9.25 0.56 7.02
CA PRO A 80 -8.15 0.97 7.89
C PRO A 80 -8.48 2.13 8.84
N PHE A 81 -8.00 2.00 10.07
CA PHE A 81 -8.18 2.97 11.15
C PHE A 81 -6.87 3.26 11.87
N GLU A 82 -6.75 4.49 12.34
CA GLU A 82 -5.79 4.97 13.33
C GLU A 82 -6.51 5.22 14.65
N VAL A 83 -5.90 4.87 15.78
CA VAL A 83 -6.38 5.25 17.11
C VAL A 83 -5.36 6.20 17.73
N GLU A 84 -5.76 7.44 18.00
CA GLU A 84 -4.96 8.41 18.74
C GLU A 84 -5.32 8.32 20.23
N CYS A 85 -4.38 7.86 21.06
CA CYS A 85 -4.52 7.76 22.52
C CYS A 85 -3.60 8.79 23.23
N PRO A 86 -4.12 9.91 23.75
CA PRO A 86 -3.31 10.93 24.42
C PRO A 86 -2.71 10.46 25.75
N LEU A 87 -1.49 10.90 26.05
CA LEU A 87 -0.80 10.62 27.32
C LEU A 87 -0.85 11.85 28.24
N GLN A 88 -1.25 11.65 29.50
CA GLN A 88 -1.38 12.68 30.52
C GLN A 88 -0.05 12.95 31.26
N GLY A 89 1.06 12.98 30.51
CA GLY A 89 2.42 12.96 31.07
C GLY A 89 2.83 11.59 31.62
N GLY A 90 3.83 11.58 32.51
CA GLY A 90 4.39 10.35 33.08
C GLY A 90 5.44 9.66 32.17
N PRO A 91 5.87 8.43 32.53
CA PRO A 91 6.78 7.63 31.70
C PRO A 91 6.08 7.15 30.41
N ILE A 92 6.88 6.74 29.42
CA ILE A 92 6.35 6.06 28.22
C ILE A 92 5.80 4.69 28.66
N PRO A 93 4.53 4.34 28.35
CA PRO A 93 3.96 3.07 28.74
C PRO A 93 4.54 1.91 27.92
N ASN A 94 4.61 0.72 28.51
CA ASN A 94 5.09 -0.49 27.86
C ASN A 94 4.04 -1.09 26.92
N THR A 95 2.77 -1.09 27.34
CA THR A 95 1.66 -1.65 26.56
C THR A 95 0.42 -0.75 26.61
N VAL A 96 -0.43 -0.91 25.61
CA VAL A 96 -1.76 -0.29 25.52
C VAL A 96 -2.80 -1.33 25.15
N ALA A 97 -3.91 -1.36 25.87
CA ALA A 97 -5.14 -2.07 25.48
C ALA A 97 -6.25 -1.04 25.22
N VAL A 98 -7.20 -1.36 24.34
CA VAL A 98 -8.30 -0.45 23.98
C VAL A 98 -9.65 -1.08 24.35
N SER A 99 -10.62 -0.25 24.75
CA SER A 99 -12.05 -0.63 24.84
C SER A 99 -12.94 0.44 24.22
N MET A 100 -14.21 0.10 23.93
CA MET A 100 -15.21 1.11 23.59
C MET A 100 -15.73 1.75 24.88
N GLU A 101 -15.85 3.07 24.92
CA GLU A 101 -16.43 3.78 26.09
C GLU A 101 -17.86 3.32 26.40
N THR A 102 -18.58 2.77 25.40
CA THR A 102 -19.95 2.28 25.53
C THR A 102 -20.08 0.77 25.75
N VAL A 103 -18.97 0.01 25.88
CA VAL A 103 -19.01 -1.46 26.05
C VAL A 103 -18.16 -1.86 27.25
N ASN A 104 -18.81 -2.00 28.40
CA ASN A 104 -18.14 -2.24 29.67
C ASN A 104 -17.36 -3.57 29.70
N GLY A 105 -16.23 -3.58 30.42
CA GLY A 105 -15.41 -4.77 30.71
C GLY A 105 -14.62 -5.38 29.54
N THR A 106 -15.05 -5.20 28.28
CA THR A 106 -14.38 -5.80 27.11
C THR A 106 -13.22 -4.94 26.63
N ARG A 107 -12.00 -5.51 26.62
CA ARG A 107 -10.76 -4.88 26.14
C ARG A 107 -10.11 -5.71 25.05
N THR A 108 -9.20 -5.11 24.27
CA THR A 108 -8.26 -5.84 23.41
C THR A 108 -7.15 -6.50 24.24
N ASP A 109 -6.46 -7.51 23.69
CA ASP A 109 -5.18 -7.95 24.23
C ASP A 109 -4.18 -6.76 24.23
N PRO A 110 -3.32 -6.58 25.25
CA PRO A 110 -2.38 -5.46 25.30
C PRO A 110 -1.32 -5.53 24.18
N ILE A 111 -1.19 -4.45 23.42
CA ILE A 111 -0.19 -4.28 22.36
C ILE A 111 1.02 -3.55 22.94
N THR A 112 2.23 -4.05 22.68
CA THR A 112 3.49 -3.37 23.03
C THR A 112 3.62 -2.04 22.29
N VAL A 113 3.89 -0.96 23.03
CA VAL A 113 4.14 0.36 22.46
C VAL A 113 5.59 0.43 21.96
N GLU A 114 5.78 0.44 20.64
CA GLU A 114 7.10 0.63 20.05
C GLU A 114 7.55 2.09 20.19
N TYR A 115 8.73 2.28 20.79
CA TYR A 115 9.43 3.55 20.87
C TYR A 115 10.89 3.38 20.46
N ARG A 116 11.40 4.30 19.63
CA ARG A 116 12.81 4.34 19.20
C ARG A 116 13.42 5.69 19.57
N SER A 117 14.50 5.67 20.36
CA SER A 117 15.19 6.90 20.74
C SER A 117 15.84 7.58 19.53
N ARG A 118 15.85 8.91 19.49
CA ARG A 118 16.43 9.71 18.39
C ARG A 118 17.96 9.59 18.22
N ARG A 119 18.67 8.87 19.11
CA ARG A 119 20.14 8.93 19.21
C ARG A 119 20.92 8.05 18.22
N LYS A 120 20.27 7.09 17.54
CA LYS A 120 20.90 6.28 16.48
C LYS A 120 19.88 5.87 15.41
N ARG A 121 19.87 6.58 14.27
CA ARG A 121 19.51 5.95 12.99
C ARG A 121 20.50 4.80 12.74
N LYS A 122 20.07 3.76 12.04
CA LYS A 122 20.87 2.56 11.71
C LYS A 122 21.24 2.44 10.25
N ARG A 123 20.55 3.21 9.40
CA ARG A 123 20.57 3.16 7.94
C ARG A 123 20.01 4.45 7.39
N GLU A 124 20.38 4.79 6.16
CA GLU A 124 19.81 5.89 5.42
C GLU A 124 18.48 5.47 4.81
N PHE A 125 18.47 4.58 3.80
CA PHE A 125 17.27 4.22 3.06
C PHE A 125 16.63 2.89 3.50
N THR A 126 15.30 2.78 3.36
CA THR A 126 14.54 1.55 3.58
C THR A 126 13.35 1.48 2.64
N VAL A 127 13.14 0.36 1.97
CA VAL A 127 11.97 0.13 1.12
C VAL A 127 10.87 -0.56 1.93
N CYS A 128 9.65 -0.07 1.84
CA CYS A 128 8.43 -0.73 2.29
C CYS A 128 7.69 -1.21 1.04
N PHE A 129 7.61 -2.53 0.81
CA PHE A 129 6.79 -3.05 -0.28
C PHE A 129 5.30 -3.04 0.08
N ALA A 130 4.43 -3.00 -0.94
CA ALA A 130 3.01 -3.34 -0.80
C ALA A 130 2.82 -4.79 -0.28
N SER A 131 1.60 -5.15 0.17
CA SER A 131 1.34 -6.49 0.72
C SER A 131 1.49 -7.58 -0.34
N PHE A 132 2.20 -8.66 -0.01
CA PHE A 132 2.30 -9.85 -0.87
C PHE A 132 1.11 -10.76 -0.54
N HIS A 133 0.23 -10.95 -1.52
CA HIS A 133 -1.03 -11.68 -1.37
C HIS A 133 -1.31 -12.59 -2.57
N SER A 134 -2.41 -13.35 -2.51
CA SER A 134 -2.88 -14.24 -3.60
C SER A 134 -1.82 -15.24 -4.10
N LYS A 135 -1.05 -15.85 -3.17
CA LYS A 135 0.09 -16.73 -3.47
C LYS A 135 1.15 -16.07 -4.36
N PHE A 136 1.53 -14.82 -4.06
CA PHE A 136 2.50 -14.03 -4.82
C PHE A 136 3.71 -14.88 -5.28
N ASN A 137 3.98 -14.89 -6.58
CA ASN A 137 4.95 -15.78 -7.23
C ASN A 137 5.80 -15.09 -8.32
N PHE A 138 5.91 -13.76 -8.31
CA PHE A 138 6.77 -13.02 -9.26
C PHE A 138 8.24 -13.09 -8.80
N THR A 139 8.83 -14.29 -8.91
CA THR A 139 10.12 -14.64 -8.30
C THR A 139 11.30 -13.87 -8.86
N SER A 140 11.45 -13.79 -10.20
CA SER A 140 12.52 -13.01 -10.83
C SER A 140 12.36 -11.51 -10.55
N GLN A 141 11.14 -10.99 -10.70
CA GLN A 141 10.84 -9.58 -10.41
C GLN A 141 11.15 -9.21 -8.96
N LEU A 142 10.87 -10.08 -7.98
CA LEU A 142 11.27 -9.85 -6.58
C LEU A 142 12.80 -9.76 -6.42
N VAL A 143 13.55 -10.61 -7.13
CA VAL A 143 15.02 -10.55 -7.11
C VAL A 143 15.54 -9.25 -7.73
N GLN A 144 14.97 -8.82 -8.86
CA GLN A 144 15.28 -7.55 -9.51
C GLN A 144 14.92 -6.34 -8.64
N ALA A 145 13.73 -6.36 -8.04
CA ALA A 145 13.23 -5.34 -7.12
C ALA A 145 14.22 -5.13 -5.97
N VAL A 146 14.70 -6.21 -5.35
CA VAL A 146 15.67 -6.09 -4.25
C VAL A 146 17.02 -5.60 -4.76
N GLU A 147 17.62 -6.24 -5.77
CA GLU A 147 19.00 -5.93 -6.16
C GLU A 147 19.17 -4.55 -6.82
N LEU A 148 18.20 -4.05 -7.58
CA LEU A 148 18.25 -2.68 -8.11
C LEU A 148 17.96 -1.63 -7.02
N ASN A 149 17.03 -1.86 -6.10
CA ASN A 149 16.85 -0.91 -4.99
C ASN A 149 18.07 -0.92 -4.03
N LEU A 150 18.74 -2.07 -3.82
CA LEU A 150 20.03 -2.13 -3.12
C LEU A 150 21.13 -1.35 -3.86
N LEU A 151 21.20 -1.45 -5.20
CA LEU A 151 22.14 -0.70 -6.03
C LEU A 151 21.91 0.83 -5.92
N LEU A 152 20.64 1.25 -5.85
CA LEU A 152 20.24 2.65 -5.68
C LEU A 152 20.48 3.22 -4.27
N GLY A 153 20.91 2.38 -3.31
CA GLY A 153 21.26 2.79 -1.94
C GLY A 153 20.31 2.32 -0.84
N ALA A 154 19.33 1.46 -1.12
CA ALA A 154 18.56 0.80 -0.06
C ALA A 154 19.44 -0.12 0.79
N GLU A 155 19.24 -0.10 2.12
CA GLU A 155 19.94 -1.02 3.04
C GLU A 155 19.03 -2.12 3.60
N HIS A 156 17.71 -1.91 3.58
CA HIS A 156 16.75 -2.77 4.25
C HIS A 156 15.37 -2.70 3.61
N PHE A 157 14.61 -3.79 3.72
CA PHE A 157 13.25 -3.91 3.18
C PHE A 157 12.26 -4.39 4.23
N PHE A 158 11.03 -3.88 4.16
CA PHE A 158 9.86 -4.43 4.84
C PHE A 158 8.94 -5.09 3.82
N LEU A 159 8.55 -6.33 4.14
CA LEU A 159 7.65 -7.15 3.33
C LEU A 159 6.49 -7.59 4.21
N TYR A 160 5.27 -7.24 3.81
CA TYR A 160 4.05 -7.63 4.51
C TYR A 160 3.47 -8.87 3.85
N ASN A 161 3.50 -9.99 4.55
CA ASN A 161 3.07 -11.28 4.01
C ASN A 161 1.62 -11.58 4.41
N THR A 162 0.70 -11.54 3.45
CA THR A 162 -0.63 -12.14 3.56
C THR A 162 -0.68 -13.51 2.88
N SER A 163 -0.05 -13.68 1.71
CA SER A 163 0.07 -14.97 1.01
C SER A 163 1.11 -14.94 -0.12
N VAL A 164 2.16 -15.77 0.01
CA VAL A 164 3.21 -16.01 -0.99
C VAL A 164 3.22 -17.47 -1.45
N SER A 165 3.88 -17.77 -2.58
CA SER A 165 4.21 -19.14 -2.96
C SER A 165 5.34 -19.72 -2.09
N ALA A 166 5.46 -21.04 -2.02
CA ALA A 166 6.58 -21.70 -1.33
C ALA A 166 7.95 -21.36 -1.96
N THR A 167 7.97 -21.13 -3.27
CA THR A 167 9.15 -20.70 -4.02
C THR A 167 9.56 -19.27 -3.62
N THR A 168 8.58 -18.36 -3.52
CA THR A 168 8.82 -17.00 -3.03
C THR A 168 9.24 -16.98 -1.55
N ASP A 169 8.67 -17.84 -0.70
CA ASP A 169 9.06 -17.96 0.71
C ASP A 169 10.55 -18.37 0.86
N LYS A 170 11.09 -19.24 -0.01
CA LYS A 170 12.54 -19.50 -0.06
C LYS A 170 13.36 -18.24 -0.37
N ILE A 171 12.96 -17.44 -1.36
CA ILE A 171 13.64 -16.17 -1.73
C ILE A 171 13.59 -15.16 -0.57
N ILE A 172 12.42 -15.05 0.07
CA ILE A 172 12.21 -14.20 1.25
C ILE A 172 13.15 -14.61 2.38
N ARG A 173 13.23 -15.91 2.71
CA ARG A 173 14.13 -16.43 3.75
C ARG A 173 15.60 -16.20 3.44
N HIS A 174 16.01 -16.28 2.18
CA HIS A 174 17.38 -15.95 1.75
C HIS A 174 17.74 -14.50 2.11
N TYR A 175 16.88 -13.53 1.74
CA TYR A 175 17.10 -12.13 2.10
C TYR A 175 16.94 -11.83 3.60
N GLN A 176 16.13 -12.61 4.34
CA GLN A 176 16.09 -12.54 5.80
C GLN A 176 17.39 -13.04 6.45
N GLY A 177 17.96 -14.15 5.95
CA GLY A 177 19.23 -14.70 6.44
C GLY A 177 20.42 -13.75 6.22
N LEU A 178 20.34 -12.92 5.18
CA LEU A 178 21.29 -11.83 4.88
C LEU A 178 21.02 -10.54 5.69
N GLY A 179 19.98 -10.52 6.54
CA GLY A 179 19.58 -9.35 7.33
C GLY A 179 18.83 -8.26 6.55
N ILE A 180 18.71 -8.39 5.22
CA ILE A 180 18.15 -7.39 4.30
C ILE A 180 16.63 -7.25 4.46
N PHE A 181 15.92 -8.32 4.85
CA PHE A 181 14.46 -8.33 4.99
C PHE A 181 13.97 -8.36 6.45
N THR A 182 12.97 -7.51 6.75
CA THR A 182 12.02 -7.76 7.84
C THR A 182 10.66 -8.14 7.27
N VAL A 183 10.25 -9.37 7.52
CA VAL A 183 8.91 -9.86 7.16
C VAL A 183 7.95 -9.60 8.30
N VAL A 184 6.87 -8.91 8.00
CA VAL A 184 5.73 -8.71 8.91
C VAL A 184 4.62 -9.65 8.43
N GLN A 185 4.22 -10.61 9.26
CA GLN A 185 3.03 -11.42 8.94
C GLN A 185 1.81 -10.52 9.06
N TRP A 186 0.98 -10.50 8.01
CA TRP A 186 -0.10 -9.54 7.81
C TRP A 186 -1.41 -10.30 7.51
N PRO A 187 -1.99 -11.00 8.51
CA PRO A 187 -3.21 -11.81 8.36
C PRO A 187 -4.46 -10.93 8.38
N VAL A 188 -4.67 -10.19 7.30
CA VAL A 188 -5.79 -9.25 7.14
C VAL A 188 -7.10 -10.02 6.93
N PRO A 189 -8.24 -9.61 7.51
CA PRO A 189 -9.55 -10.12 7.13
C PRO A 189 -9.89 -9.85 5.65
N ASP A 190 -10.55 -10.81 5.00
CA ASP A 190 -10.89 -10.78 3.57
C ASP A 190 -11.79 -9.59 3.17
N GLN A 191 -12.46 -8.97 4.14
CA GLN A 191 -13.37 -7.83 3.93
C GLN A 191 -12.67 -6.47 3.94
N SER A 192 -11.33 -6.45 4.01
CA SER A 192 -10.50 -5.27 3.88
C SER A 192 -10.29 -4.87 2.42
N TRP A 193 -10.19 -3.57 2.13
CA TRP A 193 -9.75 -3.14 0.80
C TRP A 193 -8.25 -3.38 0.65
N TYR A 194 -7.84 -3.96 -0.48
CA TYR A 194 -6.46 -4.09 -0.94
C TYR A 194 -5.45 -4.44 0.18
N MET A 195 -5.77 -5.49 0.95
CA MET A 195 -4.95 -6.00 2.07
C MET A 195 -4.62 -4.93 3.13
N ALA A 196 -5.55 -4.02 3.39
CA ALA A 196 -5.42 -2.92 4.34
C ALA A 196 -4.18 -2.03 4.10
N GLN A 197 -3.83 -1.76 2.84
CA GLN A 197 -2.61 -1.04 2.44
C GLN A 197 -2.40 0.29 3.21
N MET A 198 -3.47 1.02 3.52
CA MET A 198 -3.37 2.26 4.31
C MET A 198 -2.91 2.05 5.77
N ALA A 199 -3.27 0.93 6.42
CA ALA A 199 -2.71 0.58 7.73
C ALA A 199 -1.26 0.09 7.61
N LEU A 200 -0.96 -0.69 6.57
CA LEU A 200 0.37 -1.23 6.25
C LEU A 200 1.41 -0.12 6.07
N ILE A 201 1.12 0.87 5.22
CA ILE A 201 2.06 1.98 4.94
C ILE A 201 2.38 2.74 6.24
N ASN A 202 1.37 3.02 7.06
CA ASN A 202 1.55 3.75 8.30
C ASN A 202 2.29 2.91 9.36
N ASP A 203 2.00 1.62 9.51
CA ASP A 203 2.80 0.71 10.33
C ASP A 203 4.28 0.70 9.90
N CYS A 204 4.58 0.64 8.60
CA CYS A 204 5.95 0.62 8.09
C CYS A 204 6.71 1.93 8.34
N ILE A 205 6.05 3.07 8.16
CA ILE A 205 6.60 4.41 8.45
C ILE A 205 6.96 4.54 9.94
N TYR A 206 6.05 4.15 10.84
CA TYR A 206 6.29 4.28 12.27
C TYR A 206 7.31 3.27 12.80
N ARG A 207 7.42 2.05 12.22
CA ARG A 207 8.52 1.11 12.51
C ARG A 207 9.90 1.69 12.19
N ASN A 208 10.00 2.47 11.12
CA ASN A 208 11.27 3.04 10.65
C ASN A 208 11.56 4.45 11.19
N ARG A 209 10.61 5.09 11.89
CA ARG A 209 10.84 6.40 12.52
C ARG A 209 11.97 6.33 13.56
N ASN A 210 12.86 7.32 13.50
CA ASN A 210 14.12 7.36 14.26
C ASN A 210 15.03 6.13 14.02
N HIS A 211 14.91 5.46 12.88
CA HIS A 211 15.65 4.23 12.55
C HIS A 211 16.27 4.26 11.16
N SER A 212 15.47 4.66 10.17
CA SER A 212 15.94 5.06 8.83
C SER A 212 15.97 6.60 8.73
N GLU A 213 16.74 7.14 7.79
CA GLU A 213 16.67 8.55 7.36
C GLU A 213 15.47 8.73 6.41
N TYR A 214 15.38 7.85 5.42
CA TYR A 214 14.35 7.83 4.40
C TYR A 214 13.64 6.47 4.35
N VAL A 215 12.35 6.52 4.06
CA VAL A 215 11.51 5.36 3.71
C VAL A 215 10.97 5.57 2.31
N VAL A 216 11.13 4.57 1.47
CA VAL A 216 10.60 4.49 0.11
C VAL A 216 9.43 3.53 0.11
N PHE A 217 8.31 3.88 -0.51
CA PHE A 217 7.17 2.96 -0.67
C PHE A 217 6.96 2.66 -2.15
N THR A 218 7.06 1.40 -2.56
CA THR A 218 6.96 0.93 -3.96
C THR A 218 6.33 -0.46 -4.03
N ASP A 219 5.83 -0.82 -5.20
CA ASP A 219 5.46 -2.18 -5.58
C ASP A 219 6.71 -2.90 -6.17
N THR A 220 6.68 -4.21 -6.46
CA THR A 220 7.87 -4.93 -6.97
C THR A 220 8.20 -4.64 -8.44
N ASP A 221 7.28 -4.03 -9.17
CA ASP A 221 7.43 -3.55 -10.55
C ASP A 221 7.65 -2.03 -10.64
N GLU A 222 7.95 -1.37 -9.51
CA GLU A 222 8.10 0.09 -9.43
C GLU A 222 9.49 0.51 -8.94
N PHE A 223 10.15 1.38 -9.69
CA PHE A 223 11.51 1.86 -9.40
C PHE A 223 11.60 3.38 -9.49
N ILE A 224 12.10 4.03 -8.44
CA ILE A 224 12.47 5.45 -8.50
C ILE A 224 13.87 5.54 -9.11
N ILE A 225 13.95 5.85 -10.39
CA ILE A 225 15.19 5.94 -11.17
C ILE A 225 15.72 7.38 -11.11
N PRO A 226 16.88 7.65 -10.48
CA PRO A 226 17.60 8.91 -10.66
C PRO A 226 18.08 8.98 -12.11
N ARG A 227 17.85 10.10 -12.81
CA ARG A 227 18.32 10.27 -14.19
C ARG A 227 19.72 10.87 -14.23
N GLY A 228 19.98 11.94 -13.48
CA GLY A 228 21.31 12.58 -13.39
C GLY A 228 22.33 11.91 -12.45
N HIS A 229 21.89 11.02 -11.55
CA HIS A 229 22.71 10.54 -10.42
C HIS A 229 22.92 9.02 -10.42
N ALA A 230 23.88 8.53 -9.63
CA ALA A 230 24.12 7.09 -9.44
C ALA A 230 23.20 6.50 -8.37
N THR A 231 23.05 7.17 -7.22
CA THR A 231 22.23 6.68 -6.09
C THR A 231 21.10 7.62 -5.73
N TRP A 232 20.19 7.15 -4.86
CA TRP A 232 19.23 8.03 -4.18
C TRP A 232 19.91 9.00 -3.21
N HIS A 233 21.06 8.65 -2.63
CA HIS A 233 21.81 9.54 -1.73
C HIS A 233 22.21 10.82 -2.48
N ASP A 234 22.89 10.69 -3.62
CA ASP A 234 23.37 11.83 -4.41
C ASP A 234 22.21 12.70 -4.91
N MET A 235 21.15 12.05 -5.42
CA MET A 235 19.95 12.71 -5.92
C MET A 235 19.24 13.50 -4.82
N VAL A 236 19.10 12.92 -3.62
CA VAL A 236 18.46 13.59 -2.48
C VAL A 236 19.35 14.70 -1.90
N ALA A 237 20.67 14.50 -1.85
CA ALA A 237 21.62 15.54 -1.44
C ALA A 237 21.53 16.78 -2.33
N ASP A 238 21.45 16.61 -3.66
CA ASP A 238 21.26 17.74 -4.58
C ASP A 238 19.86 18.35 -4.52
N LEU A 239 18.80 17.57 -4.26
CA LEU A 239 17.45 18.10 -3.99
C LEU A 239 17.36 18.94 -2.71
N PHE A 240 18.30 18.76 -1.76
CA PHE A 240 18.49 19.68 -0.63
C PHE A 240 19.39 20.87 -0.98
N ARG A 241 20.40 20.69 -1.85
CA ARG A 241 21.36 21.73 -2.27
C ARG A 241 20.71 22.79 -3.17
N ASP A 242 19.97 22.36 -4.19
CA ASP A 242 19.11 23.22 -5.00
C ASP A 242 17.64 22.79 -4.84
N PRO A 243 16.89 23.46 -3.94
CA PRO A 243 15.44 23.25 -3.82
C PRO A 243 14.66 23.49 -5.12
N GLY A 244 15.22 24.20 -6.10
CA GLY A 244 14.65 24.42 -7.44
C GLY A 244 14.66 23.19 -8.35
N LEU A 245 15.34 22.11 -7.98
CA LEU A 245 15.17 20.77 -8.56
C LEU A 245 13.85 20.11 -8.13
N SER A 246 13.20 20.67 -7.10
CA SER A 246 11.86 20.29 -6.63
C SER A 246 10.86 21.45 -6.79
N HIS A 247 9.56 21.14 -6.87
CA HIS A 247 8.50 22.13 -6.74
C HIS A 247 7.80 21.95 -5.39
N VAL A 248 7.96 22.94 -4.51
CA VAL A 248 7.36 22.97 -3.17
C VAL A 248 5.88 23.33 -3.26
N PHE A 249 5.04 22.64 -2.48
CA PHE A 249 3.63 23.01 -2.38
C PHE A 249 3.43 24.25 -1.52
N SER A 250 2.88 25.31 -2.11
CA SER A 250 2.30 26.40 -1.34
C SER A 250 1.18 25.84 -0.45
N HIS A 251 1.23 26.17 0.84
CA HIS A 251 0.40 25.57 1.88
C HIS A 251 -1.05 26.09 1.87
N SER A 252 -1.77 25.92 0.76
CA SER A 252 -3.22 26.12 0.65
C SER A 252 -4.01 24.97 1.29
N SER A 253 -3.97 24.95 2.62
CA SER A 253 -5.01 24.43 3.53
C SER A 253 -5.92 23.29 2.99
N ASN A 254 -5.50 22.04 3.15
CA ASN A 254 -6.35 20.84 2.95
C ASN A 254 -7.22 20.86 1.68
N ALA A 255 -6.64 21.31 0.56
CA ALA A 255 -7.20 21.03 -0.76
C ALA A 255 -7.21 19.51 -0.99
N VAL A 256 -8.29 18.87 -0.56
CA VAL A 256 -8.77 17.63 -1.20
C VAL A 256 -8.96 18.00 -2.66
N VAL A 257 -8.03 17.58 -3.52
CA VAL A 257 -8.28 17.50 -4.95
C VAL A 257 -9.55 16.67 -5.08
N PRO A 258 -10.67 17.22 -5.57
CA PRO A 258 -11.89 16.44 -5.64
C PRO A 258 -11.65 15.27 -6.59
N ALA A 259 -11.95 14.05 -6.16
CA ALA A 259 -12.38 13.04 -7.11
C ALA A 259 -13.54 13.66 -7.89
N SER A 260 -13.47 13.68 -9.22
CA SER A 260 -14.12 14.69 -10.07
C SER A 260 -15.65 14.60 -10.10
N HIS A 261 -16.27 15.11 -9.04
CA HIS A 261 -17.70 15.36 -8.87
C HIS A 261 -17.84 16.77 -8.30
N GLY A 262 -18.23 17.72 -9.14
CA GLY A 262 -18.22 19.14 -8.80
C GLY A 262 -19.31 19.52 -7.80
N VAL A 263 -18.94 20.20 -6.72
CA VAL A 263 -19.88 20.88 -5.81
C VAL A 263 -19.40 22.32 -5.60
N LEU A 264 -20.26 23.28 -5.94
CA LEU A 264 -19.94 24.71 -5.93
C LEU A 264 -19.90 25.29 -4.49
N PRO A 265 -19.05 26.29 -4.21
CA PRO A 265 -18.90 26.85 -2.86
C PRO A 265 -20.07 27.79 -2.49
N ARG A 266 -20.72 27.54 -1.34
CA ARG A 266 -21.68 28.48 -0.74
C ARG A 266 -20.99 29.56 0.10
N ARG A 267 -21.06 30.81 -0.36
CA ARG A 267 -21.24 32.01 0.50
C ARG A 267 -22.44 32.77 -0.06
N ARG A 268 -23.57 32.83 0.66
CA ARG A 268 -23.85 33.75 1.78
C ARG A 268 -23.93 35.21 1.29
N LEU A 269 -25.04 35.53 0.61
CA LEU A 269 -25.51 36.91 0.49
C LEU A 269 -26.08 37.39 1.84
N LEU A 270 -26.08 38.70 2.03
CA LEU A 270 -26.92 39.43 2.98
C LEU A 270 -28.00 40.18 2.18
N SER A 271 -29.17 40.38 2.80
CA SER A 271 -30.18 41.46 2.61
C SER A 271 -30.11 42.34 1.33
N VAL A 272 -31.21 42.66 0.63
CA VAL A 272 -32.46 43.31 1.12
C VAL A 272 -33.60 43.12 0.08
N GLY A 273 -34.84 42.97 0.54
CA GLY A 273 -36.09 43.30 -0.19
C GLY A 273 -36.51 42.42 -1.38
N ASP A 274 -37.79 42.37 -1.76
CA ASP A 274 -39.01 42.62 -0.96
C ASP A 274 -40.24 41.96 -1.63
N ASP A 275 -41.42 42.12 -1.03
CA ASP A 275 -42.77 41.85 -1.56
C ASP A 275 -43.22 40.38 -1.84
N GLY A 276 -44.44 40.04 -1.39
CA GLY A 276 -45.37 39.46 -2.38
C GLY A 276 -46.33 38.28 -2.09
N LYS A 277 -46.79 37.99 -0.85
CA LYS A 277 -47.98 37.12 -0.58
C LYS A 277 -47.81 35.63 -1.00
N ALA A 278 -48.77 34.70 -0.80
CA ALA A 278 -49.53 34.27 0.38
C ALA A 278 -50.16 32.89 0.08
N GLY A 279 -50.51 32.05 1.08
CA GLY A 279 -51.35 30.84 0.82
C GLY A 279 -50.99 29.54 1.55
N ASN A 280 -51.26 29.51 2.85
CA ASN A 280 -51.88 28.45 3.68
C ASN A 280 -51.98 26.96 3.24
N ALA A 281 -52.05 26.11 4.28
CA ALA A 281 -52.80 24.83 4.40
C ALA A 281 -52.17 23.46 4.01
N GLY A 282 -52.20 22.54 4.99
CA GLY A 282 -52.86 21.24 4.85
C GLY A 282 -52.11 20.08 4.18
N GLY A 283 -51.52 19.19 4.99
CA GLY A 283 -51.04 17.88 4.50
C GLY A 283 -52.10 16.76 4.59
N LYS A 284 -51.83 15.61 3.95
CA LYS A 284 -52.47 14.30 4.22
C LYS A 284 -51.62 13.12 3.73
N GLU A 285 -52.14 11.90 3.89
CA GLU A 285 -51.39 10.65 4.05
C GLU A 285 -51.78 9.57 3.00
N LYS A 286 -50.90 8.57 2.76
CA LYS A 286 -51.04 7.42 1.82
C LYS A 286 -51.00 7.82 0.32
N VAL A 287 -50.65 6.99 -0.67
CA VAL A 287 -50.65 5.51 -0.86
C VAL A 287 -49.32 5.09 -1.56
N ILE A 288 -48.49 4.22 -0.98
CA ILE A 288 -48.27 2.77 -1.29
C ILE A 288 -47.96 2.41 -2.78
N VAL A 289 -46.69 2.06 -3.02
CA VAL A 289 -46.11 1.03 -3.92
C VAL A 289 -46.62 0.88 -5.38
N ALA A 290 -45.73 1.22 -6.33
CA ALA A 290 -45.48 0.43 -7.55
C ALA A 290 -44.04 0.69 -8.08
N GLN A 291 -43.49 -0.26 -8.84
CA GLN A 291 -42.23 -0.11 -9.60
C GLN A 291 -42.35 1.00 -10.66
N ALA A 292 -41.37 1.90 -10.87
CA ALA A 292 -40.03 1.64 -11.40
C ALA A 292 -39.95 1.19 -12.87
N VAL A 293 -40.59 1.92 -13.80
CA VAL A 293 -40.06 2.26 -15.13
C VAL A 293 -40.56 3.66 -15.55
N GLU A 294 -39.74 4.69 -15.35
CA GLU A 294 -39.70 5.95 -16.15
C GLU A 294 -38.54 6.82 -15.65
N GLY A 295 -37.33 6.31 -15.86
CA GLY A 295 -36.05 6.93 -15.46
C GLY A 295 -35.19 7.35 -16.64
N HIS A 296 -35.81 7.65 -17.79
CA HIS A 296 -35.18 8.18 -19.00
C HIS A 296 -36.03 9.36 -19.49
N ILE A 297 -35.41 10.31 -20.21
CA ILE A 297 -36.01 11.58 -20.64
C ILE A 297 -36.31 12.57 -19.50
N GLU A 298 -35.28 12.98 -18.73
CA GLU A 298 -35.09 14.45 -18.52
C GLU A 298 -33.65 14.94 -18.23
N ILE A 299 -32.63 14.08 -18.37
CA ILE A 299 -31.21 14.53 -18.36
C ILE A 299 -30.81 15.11 -19.74
N ASN A 300 -31.56 16.10 -20.23
CA ASN A 300 -31.26 16.77 -21.51
C ASN A 300 -31.74 18.24 -21.61
N LYS A 301 -31.96 18.92 -20.47
CA LYS A 301 -32.33 20.37 -20.40
C LYS A 301 -31.40 21.22 -19.52
N GLN A 302 -30.20 20.75 -19.21
CA GLN A 302 -29.18 21.53 -18.46
C GLN A 302 -27.82 21.64 -19.18
N ALA A 303 -27.74 21.23 -20.45
CA ALA A 303 -26.52 21.39 -21.27
C ALA A 303 -26.32 22.83 -21.81
N GLU A 304 -27.37 23.63 -21.92
CA GLU A 304 -27.37 24.88 -22.70
C GLU A 304 -26.93 26.16 -21.94
N LYS A 305 -26.52 26.05 -20.66
CA LYS A 305 -26.10 27.22 -19.85
C LYS A 305 -24.62 27.29 -19.49
N ILE A 306 -23.76 26.56 -20.21
CA ILE A 306 -22.29 26.73 -20.14
C ILE A 306 -21.70 26.98 -21.55
N GLN A 307 -22.31 27.89 -22.32
CA GLN A 307 -21.80 28.24 -23.67
C GLN A 307 -21.81 29.75 -24.00
N GLN A 308 -22.12 30.63 -23.03
CA GLN A 308 -22.17 32.08 -23.25
C GLN A 308 -20.85 32.87 -23.05
N PRO A 309 -19.81 32.39 -22.30
CA PRO A 309 -18.52 33.08 -22.26
C PRO A 309 -17.68 33.00 -23.54
N GLN A 310 -17.90 32.02 -24.41
CA GLN A 310 -17.06 31.81 -25.61
C GLN A 310 -17.56 32.51 -26.88
N GLN A 311 -18.87 32.75 -27.02
CA GLN A 311 -19.42 33.41 -28.23
C GLN A 311 -18.99 34.89 -28.37
N GLN A 312 -18.56 35.56 -27.29
CA GLN A 312 -18.03 36.93 -27.39
C GLN A 312 -16.62 37.01 -27.98
N GLN A 313 -15.78 35.97 -27.84
CA GLN A 313 -14.42 35.98 -28.43
C GLN A 313 -14.42 35.67 -29.94
N GLN A 314 -15.36 34.87 -30.43
CA GLN A 314 -15.45 34.57 -31.88
C GLN A 314 -15.89 35.77 -32.74
N LYS A 315 -16.68 36.71 -32.19
CA LYS A 315 -17.13 37.90 -32.94
C LYS A 315 -16.02 38.90 -33.30
N GLN A 316 -14.82 38.78 -32.72
CA GLN A 316 -13.66 39.60 -33.12
C GLN A 316 -12.79 38.94 -34.21
N ALA A 317 -12.96 37.65 -34.49
CA ALA A 317 -12.15 36.92 -35.49
C ALA A 317 -12.72 36.98 -36.92
N GLN A 318 -14.02 37.25 -37.08
CA GLN A 318 -14.72 37.14 -38.36
C GLN A 318 -14.39 38.25 -39.39
N HIS A 319 -13.60 39.26 -39.02
CA HIS A 319 -13.27 40.40 -39.90
C HIS A 319 -11.99 40.24 -40.73
N ILE A 320 -11.24 39.14 -40.61
CA ILE A 320 -9.89 39.02 -41.23
C ILE A 320 -9.80 37.92 -42.31
N HIS A 321 -10.23 36.67 -42.04
CA HIS A 321 -10.24 35.61 -43.05
C HIS A 321 -11.46 34.66 -42.92
N PRO A 322 -12.43 34.69 -43.85
CA PRO A 322 -13.65 33.88 -43.73
C PRO A 322 -13.45 32.38 -44.02
N ALA A 323 -12.57 32.01 -44.95
CA ALA A 323 -12.38 30.61 -45.36
C ALA A 323 -11.86 29.71 -44.22
N ALA A 324 -10.83 30.16 -43.49
CA ALA A 324 -10.23 29.40 -42.39
C ALA A 324 -11.21 29.14 -41.24
N ALA A 325 -12.16 30.05 -40.99
CA ALA A 325 -13.19 29.86 -39.97
C ALA A 325 -14.17 28.72 -40.34
N GLN A 326 -14.50 28.59 -41.62
CA GLN A 326 -15.42 27.56 -42.12
C GLN A 326 -14.77 26.17 -42.11
N GLU A 327 -13.49 26.07 -42.47
CA GLU A 327 -12.70 24.85 -42.40
C GLU A 327 -12.50 24.36 -40.95
N GLN A 328 -12.20 25.29 -40.03
CA GLN A 328 -12.10 25.01 -38.60
C GLN A 328 -13.44 24.53 -38.00
N GLN A 329 -14.57 25.05 -38.50
CA GLN A 329 -15.91 24.61 -38.09
C GLN A 329 -16.24 23.19 -38.58
N GLN A 330 -15.84 22.82 -39.81
CA GLN A 330 -15.96 21.45 -40.30
C GLN A 330 -15.09 20.47 -39.49
N GLN A 331 -13.85 20.84 -39.14
CA GLN A 331 -13.00 20.00 -38.29
C GLN A 331 -13.62 19.75 -36.90
N GLN A 332 -14.25 20.75 -36.28
CA GLN A 332 -14.98 20.55 -35.02
C GLN A 332 -16.17 19.58 -35.17
N GLN A 333 -16.95 19.68 -36.26
CA GLN A 333 -18.06 18.76 -36.51
C GLN A 333 -17.57 17.31 -36.73
N GLN A 334 -16.48 17.11 -37.47
CA GLN A 334 -15.86 15.78 -37.62
C GLN A 334 -15.35 15.21 -36.28
N GLN A 335 -14.69 16.03 -35.45
CA GLN A 335 -14.24 15.58 -34.12
C GLN A 335 -15.40 15.20 -33.20
N GLN A 336 -16.51 15.94 -33.21
CA GLN A 336 -17.71 15.59 -32.44
C GLN A 336 -18.33 14.27 -32.93
N GLY A 337 -18.44 14.08 -34.25
CA GLY A 337 -18.92 12.82 -34.84
C GLY A 337 -18.06 11.62 -34.43
N GLN A 338 -16.72 11.75 -34.48
CA GLN A 338 -15.79 10.70 -34.05
C GLN A 338 -15.91 10.39 -32.55
N GLN A 339 -16.06 11.40 -31.68
CA GLN A 339 -16.28 11.17 -30.25
C GLN A 339 -17.61 10.42 -29.98
N GLN A 340 -18.69 10.81 -30.67
CA GLN A 340 -20.01 10.21 -30.49
C GLN A 340 -20.04 8.75 -30.97
N GLN A 341 -19.39 8.44 -32.09
CA GLN A 341 -19.21 7.07 -32.58
C GLN A 341 -18.34 6.23 -31.65
N GLN A 342 -17.30 6.81 -31.04
CA GLN A 342 -16.42 6.12 -30.08
C GLN A 342 -17.14 5.82 -28.75
N GLN A 343 -18.07 6.68 -28.31
CA GLN A 343 -18.94 6.40 -27.16
C GLN A 343 -19.93 5.25 -27.45
N GLN A 344 -20.52 5.19 -28.64
CA GLN A 344 -21.39 4.07 -29.02
C GLN A 344 -20.66 2.72 -29.03
N GLN A 345 -19.41 2.68 -29.53
CA GLN A 345 -18.57 1.47 -29.47
C GLN A 345 -18.27 1.04 -28.02
N GLN A 346 -17.98 1.98 -27.11
CA GLN A 346 -17.80 1.66 -25.69
C GLN A 346 -19.07 1.11 -25.04
N GLN A 347 -20.26 1.65 -25.36
CA GLN A 347 -21.52 1.11 -24.85
C GLN A 347 -21.79 -0.32 -25.36
N GLN A 348 -21.53 -0.61 -26.64
CA GLN A 348 -21.67 -1.96 -27.18
C GLN A 348 -20.70 -2.96 -26.51
N GLN A 349 -19.44 -2.57 -26.27
CA GLN A 349 -18.49 -3.43 -25.54
C GLN A 349 -18.93 -3.69 -24.09
N GLN A 350 -19.47 -2.70 -23.39
CA GLN A 350 -20.01 -2.89 -22.03
C GLN A 350 -21.22 -3.84 -22.02
N GLN A 351 -22.13 -3.75 -23.00
CA GLN A 351 -23.26 -4.67 -23.13
C GLN A 351 -22.79 -6.12 -23.41
N GLN A 352 -21.80 -6.32 -24.29
CA GLN A 352 -21.23 -7.64 -24.54
C GLN A 352 -20.53 -8.23 -23.30
N GLN A 353 -19.79 -7.43 -22.52
CA GLN A 353 -19.20 -7.88 -21.27
C GLN A 353 -20.25 -8.27 -20.22
N GLN A 354 -21.36 -7.53 -20.12
CA GLN A 354 -22.46 -7.90 -19.22
C GLN A 354 -23.14 -9.21 -19.64
N GLN A 355 -23.36 -9.43 -20.94
CA GLN A 355 -23.91 -10.71 -21.44
C GLN A 355 -22.97 -11.89 -21.15
N GLN A 356 -21.65 -11.73 -21.36
CA GLN A 356 -20.68 -12.78 -21.01
C GLN A 356 -20.64 -13.08 -19.50
N GLN A 357 -20.74 -12.08 -18.63
CA GLN A 357 -20.83 -12.29 -17.19
C GLN A 357 -22.12 -13.01 -16.78
N GLN A 358 -23.26 -12.71 -17.40
CA GLN A 358 -24.52 -13.42 -17.15
C GLN A 358 -24.44 -14.90 -17.59
N GLN A 359 -23.87 -15.18 -18.76
CA GLN A 359 -23.66 -16.57 -19.23
C GLN A 359 -22.72 -17.35 -18.29
N GLN A 360 -21.64 -16.75 -17.80
CA GLN A 360 -20.74 -17.39 -16.83
C GLN A 360 -21.45 -17.66 -15.49
N GLN A 361 -22.32 -16.76 -15.02
CA GLN A 361 -23.11 -17.00 -13.81
C GLN A 361 -24.14 -18.12 -13.99
N GLN A 362 -24.78 -18.23 -15.16
CA GLN A 362 -25.69 -19.35 -15.47
C GLN A 362 -24.93 -20.69 -15.46
N GLN A 363 -23.79 -20.79 -16.15
CA GLN A 363 -22.97 -22.01 -16.16
C GLN A 363 -22.50 -22.42 -14.75
N GLN A 364 -22.15 -21.46 -13.89
CA GLN A 364 -21.80 -21.75 -12.49
C GLN A 364 -23.00 -22.25 -11.67
N GLN A 365 -24.21 -21.73 -11.91
CA GLN A 365 -25.43 -22.22 -11.25
C GLN A 365 -25.81 -23.63 -11.73
N GLU A 366 -25.68 -23.92 -13.03
CA GLU A 366 -25.91 -25.25 -13.59
C GLU A 366 -24.93 -26.30 -13.03
N GLN A 367 -23.62 -25.98 -13.00
CA GLN A 367 -22.62 -26.85 -12.37
C GLN A 367 -22.93 -27.11 -10.89
N HIS A 368 -23.37 -26.08 -10.15
CA HIS A 368 -23.72 -26.24 -8.74
C HIS A 368 -24.98 -27.11 -8.54
N GLN A 369 -26.00 -26.98 -9.40
CA GLN A 369 -27.17 -27.87 -9.36
C GLN A 369 -26.80 -29.33 -9.69
N GLN A 370 -25.98 -29.56 -10.72
CA GLN A 370 -25.51 -30.91 -11.06
C GLN A 370 -24.74 -31.54 -9.90
N GLN A 371 -23.89 -30.76 -9.21
CA GLN A 371 -23.14 -31.24 -8.06
C GLN A 371 -24.07 -31.60 -6.87
N GLN A 372 -25.07 -30.77 -6.57
CA GLN A 372 -26.09 -31.10 -5.55
C GLN A 372 -26.88 -32.38 -5.90
N GLN A 373 -27.22 -32.61 -7.17
CA GLN A 373 -27.91 -33.83 -7.62
C GLN A 373 -27.01 -35.08 -7.49
N GLN A 374 -25.70 -34.95 -7.76
CA GLN A 374 -24.74 -36.04 -7.54
C GLN A 374 -24.59 -36.38 -6.05
N ASP A 375 -24.60 -35.40 -5.16
CA ASP A 375 -24.44 -35.67 -3.72
C ASP A 375 -25.73 -36.19 -3.07
N GLN A 376 -26.91 -35.81 -3.57
CA GLN A 376 -28.19 -36.43 -3.19
C GLN A 376 -28.28 -37.89 -3.65
N SER A 377 -27.87 -38.20 -4.88
CA SER A 377 -27.92 -39.58 -5.41
C SER A 377 -26.91 -40.51 -4.74
N LYS A 378 -25.69 -40.04 -4.40
CA LYS A 378 -24.76 -40.77 -3.51
C LYS A 378 -25.38 -41.07 -2.14
N SER A 379 -26.08 -40.09 -1.57
CA SER A 379 -26.74 -40.23 -0.25
C SER A 379 -27.87 -41.27 -0.26
N GLN A 380 -28.61 -41.40 -1.36
CA GLN A 380 -29.63 -42.43 -1.51
C GLN A 380 -29.05 -43.84 -1.72
N GLN A 381 -27.96 -43.98 -2.48
CA GLN A 381 -27.29 -45.27 -2.68
C GLN A 381 -26.72 -45.88 -1.39
N GLN A 382 -26.40 -45.07 -0.37
CA GLN A 382 -25.96 -45.57 0.94
C GLN A 382 -27.11 -46.08 1.85
N GLN A 383 -28.37 -45.96 1.44
CA GLN A 383 -29.53 -46.41 2.23
C GLN A 383 -30.19 -47.70 1.71
N GLN A 384 -29.64 -48.35 0.67
CA GLN A 384 -30.16 -49.62 0.16
C GLN A 384 -29.06 -50.66 0.00
N SER A 385 -29.09 -51.69 0.84
CA SER A 385 -28.40 -52.97 0.63
C SER A 385 -29.22 -54.10 1.28
N PRO A 386 -29.38 -55.28 0.66
CA PRO A 386 -30.43 -56.22 1.07
C PRO A 386 -30.02 -57.17 2.19
N LEU A 387 -31.04 -57.75 2.84
CA LEU A 387 -30.91 -58.90 3.73
C LEU A 387 -30.41 -60.14 2.97
N ALA A 388 -29.49 -60.89 3.58
CA ALA A 388 -29.14 -62.26 3.16
C ALA A 388 -29.03 -63.16 4.40
N ASN A 389 -29.47 -64.41 4.28
CA ASN A 389 -29.67 -65.32 5.42
C ASN A 389 -28.35 -65.86 6.01
N ASN A 390 -28.35 -66.11 7.32
CA ASN A 390 -27.35 -66.92 8.01
C ASN A 390 -28.04 -67.96 8.94
N PRO A 391 -27.81 -69.27 8.77
CA PRO A 391 -28.37 -70.29 9.64
C PRO A 391 -27.32 -70.88 10.62
N GLN A 392 -27.40 -70.54 11.91
CA GLN A 392 -27.58 -71.49 13.03
C GLN A 392 -27.34 -70.90 14.45
N LYS A 393 -28.23 -71.28 15.38
CA LYS A 393 -28.06 -71.52 16.84
C LYS A 393 -27.28 -70.51 17.72
N GLN A 394 -28.06 -69.63 18.35
CA GLN A 394 -28.24 -69.44 19.82
C GLN A 394 -27.50 -70.37 20.83
N PRO A 395 -27.40 -70.00 22.13
CA PRO A 395 -27.58 -68.67 22.78
C PRO A 395 -26.59 -68.36 23.97
N SER A 396 -26.94 -67.32 24.76
CA SER A 396 -26.48 -66.94 26.13
C SER A 396 -25.32 -65.93 26.24
N ALA A 397 -25.28 -65.00 27.22
CA ALA A 397 -26.33 -64.38 28.07
C ALA A 397 -25.76 -63.12 28.79
N GLN A 398 -26.62 -62.34 29.48
CA GLN A 398 -26.28 -61.23 30.43
C GLN A 398 -25.72 -59.93 29.78
N GLN A 399 -25.93 -58.70 30.30
CA GLN A 399 -26.80 -58.14 31.37
C GLN A 399 -26.91 -56.59 31.22
N VAL A 400 -28.02 -55.96 31.71
CA VAL A 400 -28.11 -54.69 32.52
C VAL A 400 -27.33 -53.41 32.08
N GLU A 401 -27.85 -52.16 32.05
CA GLU A 401 -29.18 -51.53 32.28
C GLU A 401 -29.25 -50.08 31.72
N ALA A 402 -30.43 -49.44 31.80
CA ALA A 402 -30.77 -48.03 31.49
C ALA A 402 -32.11 -47.68 32.22
N PRO A 403 -32.84 -46.54 32.04
CA PRO A 403 -32.60 -45.25 31.34
C PRO A 403 -32.21 -44.09 32.31
N VAL A 404 -32.84 -42.91 32.53
CA VAL A 404 -34.16 -42.25 32.31
C VAL A 404 -33.91 -40.78 31.79
N VAL A 405 -34.73 -39.70 31.78
CA VAL A 405 -36.02 -39.26 32.41
C VAL A 405 -36.88 -38.43 31.41
N GLN A 406 -38.09 -38.91 31.11
CA GLN A 406 -39.38 -38.23 30.78
C GLN A 406 -39.57 -37.02 29.81
N ASN A 407 -40.83 -36.90 29.34
CA ASN A 407 -41.43 -35.99 28.34
C ASN A 407 -42.22 -34.79 28.93
N GLN A 408 -42.45 -33.75 28.09
CA GLN A 408 -43.78 -33.17 27.73
C GLN A 408 -43.61 -32.17 26.55
N GLN A 409 -44.26 -32.32 25.38
CA GLN A 409 -45.61 -31.83 24.95
C GLN A 409 -45.74 -30.28 24.87
N ALA A 410 -46.40 -29.63 23.87
CA ALA A 410 -47.45 -30.06 22.92
C ALA A 410 -47.37 -29.42 21.47
N LEU A 411 -48.51 -29.22 20.78
CA LEU A 411 -48.74 -29.15 19.29
C LEU A 411 -49.45 -27.81 18.82
N PRO A 412 -50.05 -27.64 17.59
CA PRO A 412 -49.43 -27.53 16.25
C PRO A 412 -50.03 -26.49 15.21
N SER A 413 -49.26 -26.12 14.16
CA SER A 413 -49.71 -25.77 12.76
C SER A 413 -50.54 -24.46 12.49
N LYS A 414 -51.11 -24.07 11.31
CA LYS A 414 -51.32 -24.70 9.95
C LYS A 414 -51.59 -23.70 8.75
N GLN A 415 -50.83 -23.83 7.64
CA GLN A 415 -51.22 -23.86 6.18
C GLN A 415 -51.90 -22.74 5.33
N GLY A 416 -51.56 -22.74 4.00
CA GLY A 416 -52.24 -22.10 2.83
C GLY A 416 -51.28 -21.37 1.86
N VAL A 417 -51.37 -21.35 0.51
CA VAL A 417 -52.31 -21.93 -0.51
C VAL A 417 -51.59 -22.14 -1.90
N ASN A 418 -51.92 -23.26 -2.58
CA ASN A 418 -52.00 -23.67 -4.03
C ASN A 418 -51.52 -22.73 -5.21
N GLN A 419 -51.20 -23.19 -6.46
CA GLN A 419 -51.09 -24.51 -7.15
C GLN A 419 -50.28 -24.41 -8.50
N ALA A 420 -50.33 -25.42 -9.41
CA ALA A 420 -49.60 -25.50 -10.70
C ALA A 420 -50.42 -26.19 -11.86
N VAL A 421 -49.97 -26.13 -13.14
CA VAL A 421 -50.67 -26.75 -14.32
C VAL A 421 -49.73 -27.33 -15.42
N HIS A 422 -50.17 -28.46 -16.02
CA HIS A 422 -49.77 -29.17 -17.27
C HIS A 422 -48.40 -29.87 -17.44
N GLN A 423 -48.30 -30.66 -18.54
CA GLN A 423 -47.52 -31.91 -18.70
C GLN A 423 -46.74 -32.00 -20.04
N ALA A 424 -45.74 -32.87 -20.12
CA ALA A 424 -45.14 -33.39 -21.37
C ALA A 424 -44.57 -34.84 -21.21
N LYS A 425 -44.01 -35.43 -22.27
CA LYS A 425 -43.85 -36.88 -22.55
C LYS A 425 -42.67 -37.14 -23.53
N GLN A 426 -42.02 -38.31 -23.69
CA GLN A 426 -42.04 -39.66 -23.06
C GLN A 426 -40.78 -40.48 -23.51
N LEU A 427 -40.51 -41.68 -22.93
CA LEU A 427 -39.71 -42.81 -23.50
C LEU A 427 -38.18 -42.60 -23.69
N ASP A 428 -37.28 -43.62 -23.79
CA ASP A 428 -37.17 -44.96 -23.14
C ASP A 428 -35.75 -45.58 -23.33
N ILE A 429 -35.38 -46.58 -22.48
CA ILE A 429 -34.42 -47.71 -22.70
C ILE A 429 -32.85 -47.45 -22.85
N PRO A 430 -31.95 -48.41 -22.42
CA PRO A 430 -30.46 -48.28 -22.38
C PRO A 430 -29.75 -49.38 -23.26
N PRO A 431 -28.56 -50.01 -22.97
CA PRO A 431 -27.36 -49.72 -22.13
C PRO A 431 -25.97 -49.94 -22.83
N ALA A 432 -24.83 -49.75 -22.12
CA ALA A 432 -23.53 -50.36 -22.45
C ALA A 432 -22.52 -50.46 -21.27
N GLN A 433 -21.61 -51.45 -21.32
CA GLN A 433 -20.51 -51.85 -20.38
C GLN A 433 -19.39 -52.57 -21.21
N PRO A 434 -18.28 -53.11 -20.68
CA PRO A 434 -17.33 -52.67 -19.62
C PRO A 434 -15.81 -52.92 -19.99
N ALA A 435 -14.85 -52.48 -19.15
CA ALA A 435 -13.48 -53.06 -18.94
C ALA A 435 -12.84 -52.38 -17.69
N GLN A 436 -12.16 -53.00 -16.70
CA GLN A 436 -11.02 -53.96 -16.65
C GLN A 436 -9.64 -53.32 -16.99
N GLN A 437 -8.51 -53.54 -16.29
CA GLN A 437 -8.13 -54.47 -15.18
C GLN A 437 -6.79 -54.01 -14.46
N GLY A 438 -6.40 -54.64 -13.32
CA GLY A 438 -5.01 -54.65 -12.75
C GLY A 438 -4.71 -53.69 -11.56
N ILE A 439 -4.24 -54.03 -10.33
CA ILE A 439 -3.57 -55.20 -9.67
C ILE A 439 -2.06 -55.31 -10.00
N GLN A 440 -1.04 -55.47 -9.11
CA GLN A 440 -0.82 -55.80 -7.65
C GLN A 440 0.33 -54.87 -7.06
N ARG A 441 0.50 -54.58 -5.74
CA ARG A 441 1.21 -55.30 -4.62
C ARG A 441 2.69 -55.72 -4.88
N GLN A 442 3.65 -55.83 -3.94
CA GLN A 442 3.79 -55.73 -2.45
C GLN A 442 5.23 -55.18 -2.12
N ALA A 443 5.59 -54.57 -0.98
CA ALA A 443 5.94 -55.12 0.37
C ALA A 443 7.09 -56.19 0.38
N GLU A 444 7.98 -56.34 1.39
CA GLU A 444 8.01 -55.82 2.77
C GLU A 444 9.38 -55.98 3.52
N GLY A 445 9.64 -55.18 4.57
CA GLY A 445 10.47 -55.49 5.78
C GLY A 445 12.03 -55.43 5.72
N SER A 446 12.79 -55.57 6.84
CA SER A 446 12.58 -55.18 8.26
C SER A 446 13.85 -55.38 9.16
N GLY A 447 13.99 -54.63 10.29
CA GLY A 447 15.03 -54.79 11.35
C GLY A 447 15.93 -53.54 11.54
N LYS A 448 16.18 -52.90 12.71
CA LYS A 448 16.60 -53.32 14.10
C LYS A 448 18.04 -53.88 14.15
N GLN A 449 18.99 -53.45 15.00
CA GLN A 449 19.15 -52.44 16.09
C GLN A 449 20.69 -52.18 16.29
N GLY A 450 21.22 -51.19 17.05
CA GLY A 450 20.65 -50.01 17.73
C GLY A 450 21.35 -49.65 19.07
N GLU A 451 22.48 -48.92 19.08
CA GLU A 451 23.34 -48.69 20.29
C GLU A 451 23.94 -47.25 20.43
N LYS A 452 24.57 -46.92 21.58
CA LYS A 452 25.14 -45.60 22.00
C LYS A 452 26.02 -45.78 23.26
N PRO A 453 26.93 -44.85 23.66
CA PRO A 453 27.69 -43.83 22.93
C PRO A 453 29.21 -43.96 23.23
N PRO A 454 30.04 -42.91 23.07
CA PRO A 454 31.13 -42.64 24.04
C PRO A 454 31.17 -41.20 24.59
N VAL A 455 31.81 -41.01 25.75
CA VAL A 455 31.99 -39.71 26.43
C VAL A 455 33.38 -39.62 27.09
N VAL A 456 34.27 -38.78 26.56
CA VAL A 456 35.62 -38.41 27.08
C VAL A 456 35.97 -37.04 26.47
N ALA A 457 36.49 -36.01 27.14
CA ALA A 457 36.60 -35.70 28.58
C ALA A 457 36.67 -34.16 28.80
N ARG A 458 36.62 -33.72 30.07
CA ARG A 458 36.98 -32.36 30.52
C ARG A 458 38.52 -32.17 30.53
N PRO A 459 38.99 -30.92 30.59
CA PRO A 459 39.85 -30.50 31.70
C PRO A 459 39.15 -29.56 32.70
N GLN A 460 39.70 -29.47 33.91
CA GLN A 460 39.35 -28.45 34.92
C GLN A 460 40.63 -27.87 35.53
N ASN A 461 40.51 -26.65 36.04
CA ASN A 461 41.41 -25.97 36.97
C ASN A 461 42.87 -25.73 36.53
N ALA A 462 43.16 -24.47 36.23
CA ALA A 462 44.27 -23.76 36.86
C ALA A 462 43.93 -22.26 36.92
N ASP A 463 44.30 -21.57 38.00
CA ASP A 463 44.18 -20.12 38.11
C ASP A 463 45.20 -19.39 37.24
N GLN A 464 44.78 -18.28 36.61
CA GLN A 464 45.37 -16.96 36.90
C GLN A 464 44.62 -15.81 36.23
N ARG A 465 44.60 -14.66 36.92
CA ARG A 465 44.14 -13.37 36.36
C ARG A 465 45.33 -12.66 35.69
N PRO A 466 45.16 -12.08 34.49
CA PRO A 466 45.84 -10.84 34.15
C PRO A 466 45.07 -9.69 34.82
N ALA A 467 45.69 -9.01 35.79
CA ALA A 467 45.09 -7.83 36.40
C ALA A 467 45.14 -6.62 35.44
N SER A 468 44.33 -5.61 35.72
CA SER A 468 44.35 -4.30 35.04
C SER A 468 45.69 -3.59 35.24
N GLY A 469 46.60 -3.71 34.27
CA GLY A 469 47.89 -3.02 34.26
C GLY A 469 47.75 -1.54 33.92
N GLN A 470 47.40 -0.70 34.90
CA GLN A 470 47.58 0.75 34.77
C GLN A 470 49.08 1.08 34.77
N GLN A 471 49.63 1.52 33.64
CA GLN A 471 50.90 2.25 33.65
C GLN A 471 50.65 3.74 33.81
N HIS A 472 50.58 4.18 35.07
CA HIS A 472 50.80 5.58 35.41
C HIS A 472 52.29 5.92 35.19
N VAL A 473 52.59 6.68 34.13
CA VAL A 473 53.83 7.46 34.07
C VAL A 473 53.50 8.87 34.52
N ASN A 474 53.76 9.16 35.80
CA ASN A 474 53.56 10.46 36.41
C ASN A 474 54.81 11.33 36.18
N ILE A 475 54.70 12.42 35.43
CA ILE A 475 55.77 13.43 35.33
C ILE A 475 55.18 14.81 35.60
N GLN A 476 55.59 15.36 36.74
CA GLN A 476 55.55 16.77 37.11
C GLN A 476 56.88 17.09 37.84
N PRO A 477 57.29 18.36 37.92
CA PRO A 477 57.16 19.45 36.94
C PRO A 477 58.57 20.04 36.67
N VAL A 478 58.72 21.38 36.57
CA VAL A 478 60.00 22.13 36.58
C VAL A 478 60.85 22.00 35.29
N GLN A 479 61.37 23.06 34.66
CA GLN A 479 61.11 24.51 34.71
C GLN A 479 61.60 25.14 33.38
N VAL A 480 60.85 26.10 32.84
CA VAL A 480 61.41 27.24 32.07
C VAL A 480 60.64 28.48 32.49
N GLY A 481 61.34 29.55 32.86
CA GLY A 481 60.74 30.77 33.38
C GLY A 481 60.71 31.91 32.36
N GLN A 482 59.75 32.82 32.56
CA GLN A 482 59.74 34.23 32.13
C GLN A 482 60.10 34.55 30.66
N GLU A 483 59.10 35.01 29.90
CA GLU A 483 59.05 36.42 29.48
C GLU A 483 57.69 36.83 28.89
N GLY A 484 57.48 38.13 28.68
CA GLY A 484 56.53 38.67 27.68
C GLY A 484 55.01 38.50 27.92
N LYS A 485 54.40 39.39 28.70
CA LYS A 485 52.94 39.66 28.56
C LYS A 485 52.69 40.30 27.19
N SER A 486 52.00 39.63 26.27
CA SER A 486 51.56 40.22 25.00
C SER A 486 50.04 40.17 24.87
N ALA A 487 49.43 41.32 24.56
CA ALA A 487 47.97 41.45 24.47
C ALA A 487 47.45 41.02 23.09
N VAL A 488 46.40 40.20 23.07
CA VAL A 488 45.73 39.75 21.84
C VAL A 488 45.08 40.96 21.16
N LYS A 489 45.63 41.40 20.02
CA LYS A 489 45.03 42.46 19.20
C LYS A 489 43.85 41.91 18.39
N GLN A 490 42.76 42.67 18.39
CA GLN A 490 41.61 42.43 17.51
C GLN A 490 41.99 42.76 16.05
N PRO A 491 41.58 41.94 15.05
CA PRO A 491 41.60 42.34 13.65
C PRO A 491 40.57 43.44 13.38
N ALA A 492 40.98 44.48 12.65
CA ALA A 492 40.23 45.72 12.42
C ALA A 492 38.79 45.52 11.87
N ALA A 493 37.79 45.65 12.76
CA ALA A 493 36.36 45.69 12.39
C ALA A 493 35.68 47.05 12.71
N LEU A 494 36.37 47.98 13.40
CA LEU A 494 35.87 49.32 13.74
C LEU A 494 36.79 50.43 13.18
N GLN A 495 36.90 50.52 11.85
CA GLN A 495 37.49 51.71 11.20
C GLN A 495 36.96 52.01 9.77
N TRP A 496 35.78 51.47 9.42
CA TRP A 496 35.17 51.57 8.08
C TRP A 496 33.89 52.44 8.04
N SER A 497 33.78 53.42 8.95
CA SER A 497 32.56 54.22 9.16
C SER A 497 32.68 55.72 8.81
N GLN A 498 33.78 56.17 8.18
CA GLN A 498 34.01 57.59 7.86
C GLN A 498 34.53 57.85 6.44
N GLN A 499 34.22 56.98 5.47
CA GLN A 499 34.71 57.14 4.08
C GLN A 499 33.72 56.70 2.98
N LEU A 500 32.40 56.77 3.26
CA LEU A 500 31.34 56.39 2.31
C LEU A 500 30.27 57.48 2.10
N GLU A 501 30.60 58.75 2.32
CA GLU A 501 29.76 59.86 1.83
C GLU A 501 29.82 59.91 0.30
N GLY A 502 28.71 59.55 -0.36
CA GLY A 502 28.53 59.62 -1.82
C GLY A 502 28.33 58.27 -2.54
N VAL A 503 28.65 57.13 -1.91
CA VAL A 503 28.43 55.81 -2.54
C VAL A 503 26.94 55.45 -2.50
N LYS A 504 26.28 55.56 -3.67
CA LYS A 504 24.91 55.05 -3.86
C LYS A 504 24.90 53.52 -3.74
N VAL A 505 24.63 53.02 -2.54
CA VAL A 505 24.31 51.60 -2.31
C VAL A 505 23.18 51.20 -3.27
N PRO A 506 23.33 50.16 -4.11
CA PRO A 506 22.26 49.68 -4.96
C PRO A 506 21.04 49.32 -4.11
N LYS A 507 19.86 49.85 -4.44
CA LYS A 507 18.61 49.39 -3.82
C LYS A 507 18.41 47.92 -4.20
N ILE A 508 18.73 47.02 -3.28
CA ILE A 508 18.34 45.61 -3.37
C ILE A 508 16.81 45.61 -3.57
N PRO A 509 16.29 45.01 -4.65
CA PRO A 509 14.86 44.94 -4.86
C PRO A 509 14.18 44.28 -3.65
N LEU A 510 13.13 44.91 -3.14
CA LEU A 510 12.24 44.23 -2.21
C LEU A 510 11.63 43.05 -2.96
N LEU A 511 11.94 41.83 -2.51
CA LEU A 511 11.28 40.62 -2.98
C LEU A 511 9.78 40.75 -2.72
N ASP A 512 8.95 40.40 -3.71
CA ASP A 512 7.51 40.43 -3.51
C ASP A 512 7.06 39.39 -2.47
N ASP A 513 5.89 39.59 -1.87
CA ASP A 513 5.38 38.73 -0.80
C ASP A 513 5.29 37.25 -1.21
N LYS A 514 5.14 36.98 -2.52
CA LYS A 514 5.11 35.62 -3.08
C LYS A 514 6.51 35.00 -3.06
N SER A 515 7.51 35.71 -3.58
CA SER A 515 8.91 35.30 -3.59
C SER A 515 9.43 35.09 -2.16
N GLU A 516 9.06 35.98 -1.23
CA GLU A 516 9.44 35.86 0.17
C GLU A 516 8.74 34.66 0.86
N GLN A 517 7.46 34.38 0.54
CA GLN A 517 6.76 33.18 1.00
C GLN A 517 7.34 31.88 0.42
N GLU A 518 7.71 31.86 -0.87
CA GLU A 518 8.39 30.71 -1.48
C GLU A 518 9.75 30.46 -0.84
N LEU A 519 10.56 31.51 -0.61
CA LEU A 519 11.84 31.39 0.08
C LEU A 519 11.69 30.91 1.52
N LYS A 520 10.67 31.39 2.25
CA LYS A 520 10.30 30.87 3.58
C LYS A 520 9.92 29.39 3.52
N GLN A 521 9.17 28.94 2.52
CA GLN A 521 8.81 27.54 2.35
C GLN A 521 9.99 26.65 1.94
N ARG A 522 10.87 27.09 1.03
CA ARG A 522 12.08 26.34 0.64
C ARG A 522 12.99 26.03 1.83
N ARG A 523 13.01 26.89 2.86
CA ARG A 523 13.74 26.71 4.13
C ARG A 523 13.09 25.73 5.11
N LEU A 524 11.85 25.29 4.90
CA LEU A 524 11.21 24.29 5.75
C LEU A 524 11.83 22.89 5.55
N PRO A 525 11.98 22.07 6.61
CA PRO A 525 12.41 20.68 6.50
C PRO A 525 11.53 19.85 5.55
N VAL A 526 12.15 19.00 4.74
CA VAL A 526 11.40 18.16 3.79
C VAL A 526 10.85 16.91 4.49
N ALA A 527 9.53 16.73 4.41
CA ALA A 527 8.82 15.51 4.80
C ALA A 527 8.88 14.45 3.71
N ALA A 528 8.68 14.80 2.44
CA ALA A 528 8.84 13.86 1.33
C ALA A 528 9.18 14.51 -0.02
N PHE A 529 9.87 13.72 -0.85
CA PHE A 529 10.07 13.94 -2.27
C PHE A 529 9.10 13.03 -3.05
N HIS A 530 8.28 13.62 -3.92
CA HIS A 530 7.28 12.93 -4.73
C HIS A 530 7.81 12.68 -6.16
N PHE A 531 7.68 11.45 -6.66
CA PHE A 531 8.17 11.04 -7.98
C PHE A 531 7.00 10.67 -8.90
N ARG A 532 6.90 11.38 -10.04
CA ARG A 532 5.83 11.19 -11.04
C ARG A 532 6.00 9.85 -11.76
N CYS A 533 4.88 9.17 -11.99
CA CYS A 533 4.83 7.82 -12.57
C CYS A 533 4.80 7.84 -14.11
N VAL A 534 5.47 6.88 -14.75
CA VAL A 534 5.29 6.48 -16.16
C VAL A 534 5.19 4.95 -16.24
N PHE A 535 4.39 4.43 -17.17
CA PHE A 535 4.20 2.98 -17.35
C PHE A 535 5.03 2.47 -18.52
N PHE A 536 5.78 1.40 -18.30
CA PHE A 536 6.60 0.70 -19.28
C PHE A 536 5.84 -0.55 -19.76
N ASP A 537 5.57 -0.65 -21.07
CA ASP A 537 4.80 -1.76 -21.62
C ASP A 537 5.73 -2.94 -21.94
N ASN A 538 5.73 -3.92 -21.04
CA ASN A 538 6.52 -5.16 -21.15
C ASN A 538 6.11 -6.10 -22.30
N ARG A 539 5.13 -5.71 -23.12
CA ARG A 539 4.78 -6.40 -24.38
C ARG A 539 5.50 -5.74 -25.58
N MET A 540 5.92 -4.49 -25.46
CA MET A 540 6.51 -3.70 -26.55
C MET A 540 8.04 -3.81 -26.59
N MET A 541 8.54 -5.05 -26.78
CA MET A 541 9.97 -5.37 -26.82
C MET A 541 10.73 -4.84 -28.05
N GLY A 542 10.09 -4.02 -28.89
CA GLY A 542 10.65 -3.48 -30.14
C GLY A 542 12.01 -2.79 -29.97
N PRO A 543 12.17 -1.81 -29.07
CA PRO A 543 13.45 -1.14 -28.84
C PRO A 543 14.56 -2.11 -28.39
N TRP A 544 14.23 -3.13 -27.59
CA TRP A 544 15.19 -4.15 -27.18
C TRP A 544 15.65 -5.00 -28.37
N GLN A 545 14.75 -5.42 -29.27
CA GLN A 545 15.15 -6.11 -30.50
C GLN A 545 16.03 -5.23 -31.42
N THR A 546 15.90 -3.90 -31.34
CA THR A 546 16.82 -2.96 -32.01
C THR A 546 18.18 -2.91 -31.31
N MET A 547 18.22 -2.75 -29.98
CA MET A 547 19.48 -2.76 -29.20
C MET A 547 20.26 -4.07 -29.38
N LYS A 548 19.58 -5.23 -29.41
CA LYS A 548 20.21 -6.53 -29.69
C LYS A 548 20.82 -6.62 -31.10
N LYS A 549 20.35 -5.83 -32.08
CA LYS A 549 20.96 -5.74 -33.41
C LYS A 549 22.21 -4.85 -33.41
N SER A 550 22.20 -3.73 -32.69
CA SER A 550 23.35 -2.82 -32.59
C SER A 550 24.15 -2.95 -31.28
N ARG A 551 24.15 -4.14 -30.68
CA ARG A 551 24.64 -4.42 -29.31
C ARG A 551 26.02 -3.84 -28.93
N GLY A 552 26.92 -3.69 -29.91
CA GLY A 552 28.24 -3.06 -29.71
C GLY A 552 28.18 -1.57 -29.34
N GLU A 553 27.18 -0.83 -29.84
CA GLU A 553 26.91 0.57 -29.47
C GLU A 553 26.49 0.71 -28.01
N TRP A 554 25.87 -0.35 -27.46
CA TRP A 554 25.29 -0.40 -26.12
C TRP A 554 26.18 -1.11 -25.10
N GLY A 555 27.41 -1.49 -25.47
CA GLY A 555 28.32 -2.26 -24.62
C GLY A 555 27.76 -3.63 -24.19
N LEU A 556 26.86 -4.22 -24.98
CA LEU A 556 26.11 -5.42 -24.63
C LEU A 556 26.76 -6.68 -25.22
N THR A 557 27.23 -7.57 -24.35
CA THR A 557 27.74 -8.90 -24.73
C THR A 557 26.62 -9.92 -24.97
N ARG A 558 26.94 -11.06 -25.60
CA ARG A 558 25.95 -12.15 -25.80
C ARG A 558 25.49 -12.74 -24.47
N ASP A 559 26.43 -13.01 -23.57
CA ASP A 559 26.21 -13.58 -22.24
C ASP A 559 25.35 -12.68 -21.32
N GLU A 560 25.32 -11.37 -21.59
CA GLU A 560 24.42 -10.42 -20.92
C GLU A 560 23.04 -10.39 -21.57
N GLU A 561 22.99 -10.38 -22.90
CA GLU A 561 21.75 -10.43 -23.68
C GLU A 561 20.92 -11.69 -23.34
N GLU A 562 21.57 -12.85 -23.35
CA GLU A 562 20.95 -14.13 -22.98
C GLU A 562 20.57 -14.17 -21.50
N PHE A 563 21.32 -13.51 -20.61
CA PHE A 563 20.99 -13.41 -19.20
C PHE A 563 19.78 -12.49 -18.94
N ILE A 564 19.70 -11.37 -19.65
CA ILE A 564 18.58 -10.42 -19.61
C ILE A 564 17.29 -11.09 -20.10
N ASP A 565 17.34 -11.76 -21.26
CA ASP A 565 16.18 -12.46 -21.83
C ASP A 565 15.75 -13.66 -20.97
N ARG A 566 16.69 -14.46 -20.46
CA ARG A 566 16.42 -15.65 -19.64
C ARG A 566 15.65 -15.36 -18.35
N TYR A 567 15.92 -14.23 -17.71
CA TYR A 567 15.34 -13.88 -16.42
C TYR A 567 14.30 -12.75 -16.50
N ASP A 568 13.97 -12.26 -17.70
CA ASP A 568 13.14 -11.06 -17.96
C ASP A 568 13.55 -9.88 -17.08
N ILE A 569 14.76 -9.34 -17.30
CA ILE A 569 15.29 -8.23 -16.50
C ILE A 569 14.67 -6.91 -16.98
N GLN A 570 13.47 -6.62 -16.46
CA GLN A 570 12.57 -5.54 -16.91
C GLN A 570 13.23 -4.15 -17.02
N PRO A 571 14.09 -3.71 -16.07
CA PRO A 571 14.83 -2.45 -16.19
C PRO A 571 15.86 -2.40 -17.34
N LEU A 572 16.21 -3.55 -17.95
CA LEU A 572 17.23 -3.70 -18.99
C LEU A 572 16.70 -4.27 -20.32
N ASN A 573 15.40 -4.61 -20.44
CA ASN A 573 14.78 -5.04 -21.70
C ASN A 573 13.46 -4.33 -22.04
N VAL A 574 12.78 -3.65 -21.11
CA VAL A 574 11.56 -2.87 -21.39
C VAL A 574 11.88 -1.38 -21.41
N PHE A 575 11.79 -0.76 -22.60
CA PHE A 575 12.13 0.66 -22.79
C PHE A 575 10.99 1.51 -23.33
N THR A 576 9.98 0.91 -23.95
CA THR A 576 8.79 1.66 -24.42
C THR A 576 7.92 2.03 -23.22
N ARG A 577 7.62 3.31 -23.06
CA ARG A 577 6.78 3.83 -21.98
C ARG A 577 5.69 4.78 -22.45
N THR A 578 4.75 5.09 -21.55
CA THR A 578 3.74 6.12 -21.76
C THR A 578 4.39 7.49 -22.01
N ASP A 579 3.80 8.22 -22.96
CA ASP A 579 4.20 9.59 -23.28
C ASP A 579 3.81 10.54 -22.13
N TYR A 580 2.66 10.27 -21.50
CA TYR A 580 2.19 10.96 -20.30
C TYR A 580 2.91 10.44 -19.04
N SER A 581 3.35 11.38 -18.20
CA SER A 581 3.73 11.12 -16.80
C SER A 581 2.63 11.62 -15.87
N PHE A 582 2.22 10.81 -14.90
CA PHE A 582 1.11 11.11 -14.01
C PHE A 582 1.33 12.39 -13.22
N ALA A 583 0.25 13.16 -13.00
CA ALA A 583 0.26 14.33 -12.14
C ALA A 583 0.66 13.95 -10.70
N ASP A 584 1.22 14.91 -9.97
CA ASP A 584 1.55 14.74 -8.57
C ASP A 584 0.35 14.23 -7.74
N LYS A 585 0.63 13.39 -6.74
CA LYS A 585 -0.35 12.71 -5.86
C LYS A 585 -1.22 11.65 -6.56
N VAL A 586 -1.04 11.43 -7.87
CA VAL A 586 -1.71 10.40 -8.67
C VAL A 586 -0.66 9.39 -9.15
N ARG A 587 -0.82 8.10 -8.82
CA ARG A 587 0.15 6.99 -9.11
C ARG A 587 1.60 7.25 -8.64
N THR A 588 1.83 8.36 -7.95
CA THR A 588 3.12 8.84 -7.43
C THR A 588 3.64 7.93 -6.34
N LYS A 589 4.94 7.70 -6.27
CA LYS A 589 5.63 7.07 -5.12
C LYS A 589 6.67 8.04 -4.56
N LEU A 590 7.19 7.77 -3.36
CA LEU A 590 7.85 8.78 -2.54
C LEU A 590 9.13 8.28 -1.87
N ILE A 591 10.08 9.20 -1.67
CA ILE A 591 11.16 9.10 -0.68
C ILE A 591 10.77 10.02 0.50
N VAL A 592 10.53 9.43 1.68
CA VAL A 592 9.85 10.08 2.83
C VAL A 592 10.76 10.09 4.07
N ARG A 593 10.83 11.22 4.79
CA ARG A 593 11.48 11.31 6.11
C ARG A 593 10.47 11.01 7.24
N PRO A 594 10.52 9.84 7.90
CA PRO A 594 9.43 9.37 8.77
C PRO A 594 9.17 10.21 10.02
N GLU A 595 10.12 11.04 10.45
CA GLU A 595 9.97 11.98 11.57
C GLU A 595 9.03 13.16 11.28
N TYR A 596 8.76 13.48 10.00
CA TYR A 596 7.91 14.62 9.60
C TYR A 596 6.52 14.20 9.08
N VAL A 597 6.16 12.92 9.18
CA VAL A 597 4.87 12.40 8.68
C VAL A 597 4.03 11.85 9.82
N HIS A 598 2.87 12.47 10.09
CA HIS A 598 1.88 11.89 10.99
C HIS A 598 1.08 10.77 10.33
N THR A 599 0.66 10.96 9.07
CA THR A 599 -0.16 9.99 8.34
C THR A 599 0.23 9.99 6.85
N MET A 600 0.57 8.83 6.31
CA MET A 600 0.75 8.61 4.87
C MET A 600 -0.57 8.28 4.17
N GLY A 601 -0.67 8.68 2.90
CA GLY A 601 -1.51 8.04 1.90
C GLY A 601 -0.68 7.21 0.91
N ILE A 602 -1.33 6.52 -0.03
CA ILE A 602 -0.67 5.64 -1.02
C ILE A 602 0.27 6.42 -1.95
N HIS A 603 -0.10 7.66 -2.31
CA HIS A 603 0.59 8.47 -3.34
C HIS A 603 1.07 9.85 -2.87
N PHE A 604 0.88 10.18 -1.59
CA PHE A 604 1.29 11.47 -1.01
C PHE A 604 1.29 11.41 0.52
N VAL A 605 2.03 12.30 1.19
CA VAL A 605 1.88 12.51 2.63
C VAL A 605 0.50 13.12 2.91
N ARG A 606 -0.32 12.45 3.73
CA ARG A 606 -1.70 12.90 4.02
C ARG A 606 -1.77 13.91 5.15
N LYS A 607 -0.88 13.80 6.13
CA LYS A 607 -0.75 14.72 7.29
C LYS A 607 0.73 14.85 7.64
N GLU A 608 1.31 15.99 7.31
CA GLU A 608 2.68 16.39 7.65
C GLU A 608 2.76 16.97 9.07
N VAL A 609 3.97 16.99 9.65
CA VAL A 609 4.28 17.73 10.88
C VAL A 609 4.21 19.24 10.58
N LYS A 610 3.61 20.02 11.48
CA LYS A 610 3.46 21.47 11.28
C LYS A 610 4.84 22.14 11.09
N GLY A 611 5.08 22.70 9.91
CA GLY A 611 6.33 23.38 9.57
C GLY A 611 7.34 22.53 8.79
N SER A 612 6.99 21.32 8.35
CA SER A 612 7.68 20.67 7.23
C SER A 612 7.05 21.04 5.87
N ARG A 613 7.60 20.49 4.79
CA ARG A 613 7.04 20.53 3.43
C ARG A 613 7.24 19.21 2.68
N SER A 614 6.36 18.87 1.76
CA SER A 614 6.69 17.99 0.63
C SER A 614 6.86 18.78 -0.67
N GLY A 615 7.42 18.14 -1.69
CA GLY A 615 7.51 18.68 -3.04
C GLY A 615 7.72 17.58 -4.08
N TRP A 616 7.34 17.83 -5.33
CA TRP A 616 7.58 16.89 -6.43
C TRP A 616 8.91 17.15 -7.14
N VAL A 617 9.58 16.07 -7.51
CA VAL A 617 10.89 16.05 -8.16
C VAL A 617 10.69 16.15 -9.67
N LYS A 618 11.48 17.02 -10.32
CA LYS A 618 11.50 17.14 -11.78
C LYS A 618 11.88 15.78 -12.40
N PRO A 619 11.13 15.26 -13.40
CA PRO A 619 11.48 14.03 -14.11
C PRO A 619 12.95 13.96 -14.56
N GLU A 620 13.53 15.09 -14.95
CA GLU A 620 14.92 15.28 -15.39
C GLU A 620 15.94 14.91 -14.30
N VAL A 621 15.54 14.97 -13.02
CA VAL A 621 16.33 14.58 -11.85
C VAL A 621 16.02 13.14 -11.46
N GLY A 622 14.75 12.78 -11.35
CA GLY A 622 14.33 11.41 -11.06
C GLY A 622 12.87 11.13 -11.43
N LEU A 623 12.60 9.89 -11.86
CA LEU A 623 11.32 9.46 -12.42
C LEU A 623 10.91 8.09 -11.84
N LEU A 624 9.61 7.87 -11.60
CA LEU A 624 9.10 6.56 -11.18
C LEU A 624 8.74 5.73 -12.42
N HIS A 625 9.47 4.65 -12.63
CA HIS A 625 9.22 3.66 -13.68
C HIS A 625 8.29 2.57 -13.13
N HIS A 626 7.16 2.31 -13.80
CA HIS A 626 6.22 1.23 -13.48
C HIS A 626 6.21 0.18 -14.60
N TYR A 627 6.83 -0.97 -14.39
CA TYR A 627 6.96 -2.06 -15.36
C TYR A 627 5.71 -2.95 -15.44
N ARG A 628 4.62 -2.36 -15.95
CA ARG A 628 3.32 -3.03 -16.14
C ARG A 628 2.61 -2.42 -17.35
N PHE A 629 1.97 -3.26 -18.17
CA PHE A 629 1.05 -2.78 -19.19
C PHE A 629 -0.05 -1.89 -18.56
N PHE A 630 -0.33 -0.76 -19.20
CA PHE A 630 -1.40 0.17 -18.86
C PHE A 630 -2.13 0.59 -20.14
N ASP A 631 -3.45 0.41 -20.18
CA ASP A 631 -4.24 0.59 -21.39
C ASP A 631 -4.56 2.07 -21.65
N TRP A 632 -3.70 2.73 -22.43
CA TRP A 632 -3.96 4.05 -23.01
C TRP A 632 -3.34 4.16 -24.41
N LYS A 633 -4.00 4.90 -25.30
CA LYS A 633 -3.54 5.11 -26.68
C LYS A 633 -2.35 6.09 -26.69
N ASN A 634 -1.23 5.65 -27.27
CA ASN A 634 0.08 6.32 -27.39
C ASN A 634 1.07 5.98 -26.25
N SER A 635 1.94 5.01 -26.56
CA SER A 635 3.12 4.59 -25.79
C SER A 635 4.30 4.54 -26.77
N ASN A 636 4.77 5.73 -27.19
CA ASN A 636 5.71 5.89 -28.30
C ASN A 636 7.09 6.36 -27.81
N ASN A 637 7.18 6.89 -26.59
CA ASN A 637 8.45 7.25 -25.97
C ASN A 637 9.28 6.01 -25.63
N VAL A 638 10.57 6.05 -25.98
CA VAL A 638 11.58 5.08 -25.55
C VAL A 638 12.45 5.74 -24.48
N ASP A 639 12.70 5.06 -23.37
CA ASP A 639 13.44 5.60 -22.23
C ASP A 639 14.44 4.58 -21.68
N HIS A 640 15.73 4.81 -21.95
CA HIS A 640 16.82 3.94 -21.53
C HIS A 640 17.47 4.37 -20.20
N SER A 641 16.85 5.27 -19.41
CA SER A 641 17.51 5.88 -18.23
C SER A 641 17.84 4.90 -17.09
N ALA A 642 17.25 3.70 -17.08
CA ALA A 642 17.63 2.61 -16.18
C ALA A 642 18.82 1.77 -16.71
N PHE A 643 19.10 1.79 -18.03
CA PHE A 643 20.12 0.95 -18.67
C PHE A 643 21.55 1.33 -18.27
N LYS A 644 21.78 2.56 -17.81
CA LYS A 644 23.09 2.99 -17.25
C LYS A 644 23.55 2.16 -16.04
N PHE A 645 22.65 1.40 -15.42
CA PHE A 645 22.94 0.49 -14.31
C PHE A 645 23.27 -0.95 -14.75
N LYS A 646 23.41 -1.22 -16.07
CA LYS A 646 23.61 -2.56 -16.66
C LYS A 646 24.70 -3.36 -15.93
N GLU A 647 25.91 -2.81 -15.85
CA GLU A 647 27.11 -3.53 -15.40
C GLU A 647 26.95 -4.05 -13.97
N GLU A 648 26.64 -3.15 -13.04
CA GLU A 648 26.48 -3.48 -11.62
C GLU A 648 25.21 -4.31 -11.39
N LEU A 649 24.10 -3.99 -12.06
CA LEU A 649 22.85 -4.73 -11.88
C LEU A 649 23.00 -6.18 -12.37
N ILE A 650 23.56 -6.42 -13.56
CA ILE A 650 23.82 -7.78 -14.05
C ILE A 650 24.79 -8.51 -13.13
N THR A 651 25.86 -7.85 -12.67
CA THR A 651 26.82 -8.43 -11.73
C THR A 651 26.16 -8.91 -10.44
N ARG A 652 25.34 -8.05 -9.82
CA ARG A 652 24.57 -8.37 -8.60
C ARG A 652 23.55 -9.49 -8.83
N LEU A 653 22.84 -9.43 -9.95
CA LEU A 653 21.84 -10.44 -10.30
C LEU A 653 22.48 -11.80 -10.60
N LYS A 654 23.61 -11.87 -11.33
CA LYS A 654 24.35 -13.12 -11.59
C LYS A 654 24.75 -13.81 -10.29
N VAL A 655 25.27 -13.06 -9.31
CA VAL A 655 25.55 -13.57 -7.95
C VAL A 655 24.28 -14.05 -7.25
N ARG A 656 23.20 -13.25 -7.27
CA ARG A 656 21.95 -13.57 -6.56
C ARG A 656 21.21 -14.78 -7.12
N PHE A 657 21.10 -14.90 -8.45
CA PHE A 657 20.47 -16.05 -9.10
C PHE A 657 21.30 -17.32 -8.91
N SER A 658 22.64 -17.25 -8.96
CA SER A 658 23.51 -18.40 -8.63
C SER A 658 23.32 -18.87 -7.18
N ALA A 659 23.23 -17.93 -6.23
CA ALA A 659 22.92 -18.23 -4.82
C ALA A 659 21.48 -18.76 -4.60
N LEU A 660 20.61 -18.68 -5.61
CA LEU A 660 19.23 -19.18 -5.61
C LEU A 660 19.00 -20.27 -6.68
N ARG A 661 20.06 -20.98 -7.12
CA ARG A 661 20.02 -21.98 -8.22
C ARG A 661 19.01 -23.12 -8.06
N GLU A 662 18.55 -23.43 -6.85
CA GLU A 662 17.44 -24.39 -6.63
C GLU A 662 16.08 -23.89 -7.15
N ILE A 663 15.95 -22.58 -7.33
CA ILE A 663 14.75 -21.88 -7.79
C ILE A 663 14.94 -21.41 -9.23
N PHE A 664 16.17 -20.99 -9.55
CA PHE A 664 16.57 -20.47 -10.84
C PHE A 664 17.72 -21.33 -11.40
N PRO A 665 17.43 -22.57 -11.87
CA PRO A 665 18.47 -23.47 -12.36
C PRO A 665 19.27 -22.81 -13.47
N GLN A 666 20.60 -22.95 -13.37
CA GLN A 666 21.51 -22.61 -14.45
C GLN A 666 21.59 -23.79 -15.42
N THR A 667 21.76 -23.47 -16.71
CA THR A 667 21.89 -24.42 -17.82
C THR A 667 23.35 -24.74 -18.05
#